data_AF-A0A7T5JDB8-F1
#
_entry.id   AF-A0A7T5JDB8-F1
#
_cell.length_a   1.000
_cell.length_b   1.000
_cell.length_c   1.000
_cell.angle_alpha   90.00
_cell.angle_beta   90.00
_cell.angle_gamma   90.00
#
_symmetry.space_group_name_H-M   'P 1'
#
loop_
_entity.id
_entity.type
_entity.pdbx_description
1 polymer ?
#
loop_
_entity_poly.entity_id
_entity_poly.type
_entity_poly.pdbx_seq_one_letter_code
_entity_poly.pdbx_strand_id
1 'polypeptide(L)'
;MVGGGMMGLAIALELRQQGATVAVLSRDFAAAASHAAAGMLAPHAEGIPPGPLLDLCLASLERYPDWVGKIEALTGQSVGYWPSGILAPRFQVPDLAGQPSGQDLSQTTPPGQGQWLTAEALAHYQPGLGAGVKGAFWYPEDGQVNNQALVKALRSAVIDLGVTIHEGVGATALRQSQGRIERVCTAQAGDFQADHIVLAAGAWSYDLLPVPVFPKKGEMASLRVPPSLGTVQPLQRVLFGENIYIVPRQDGRIVLGATSQEVGFAPGNTAAGVNQLLANAIALLPWLADGTLEQTWWGYRPATPDEMPLLGPGPAANLTLATGHYRNGILLAPITAHLICESLAGRTPNLLPPFSYQRFNDPPSPNPNPLGTGEPRPYPTPDSQLPTPDSLPQLTMTLTATPIESANAAIPADTPLVIAGRSFASRLMTGSGKYDDFETMRQSIAASGCEIVTVAVRRVQTNAPGHEGLAEALDWSKIWMLPNTAGCQTAEEAIRVARLGREMAKLLGQEDNNFVKLEVIPDAKYLLPDPIGTLEAAEQLVKEGFAVLPYINADPLLAKRLEDAGCATVMPLGSPIGSGQGIRNAANIQIIIENAQVPVVVDAGIGTPSEAALAMEMGADALLINTAIAKAQNPVAMGRAMGLATHAGRLAYHAGRIPIQTTASPSSPMVGRINA
;
A
#
# COMPACT_ATOMS: atom_id res chain seq x y z
N MET A 1 14.15 13.38 20.74
CA MET A 1 13.85 12.89 19.38
C MET A 1 13.97 11.37 19.34
N VAL A 2 12.99 10.67 18.77
CA VAL A 2 13.10 9.24 18.47
C VAL A 2 13.27 9.06 16.96
N GLY A 3 14.46 8.64 16.53
CA GLY A 3 14.86 8.55 15.14
C GLY A 3 15.97 9.55 14.78
N GLY A 4 17.10 9.04 14.27
CA GLY A 4 18.28 9.81 13.85
C GLY A 4 18.44 9.99 12.34
N GLY A 5 17.35 9.83 11.59
CA GLY A 5 17.34 10.09 10.13
C GLY A 5 17.20 11.58 9.81
N MET A 6 16.94 11.89 8.52
CA MET A 6 16.85 13.27 8.02
C MET A 6 15.89 14.15 8.83
N MET A 7 14.66 13.68 9.07
CA MET A 7 13.66 14.43 9.82
C MET A 7 14.11 14.71 11.26
N GLY A 8 14.61 13.67 11.94
CA GLY A 8 15.05 13.78 13.33
C GLY A 8 16.20 14.77 13.49
N LEU A 9 17.18 14.74 12.58
CA LEU A 9 18.33 15.65 12.61
C LEU A 9 17.94 17.08 12.22
N ALA A 10 17.11 17.27 11.19
CA ALA A 10 16.67 18.59 10.76
C ALA A 10 15.86 19.31 11.87
N ILE A 11 14.92 18.60 12.49
CA ILE A 11 14.12 19.13 13.62
C ILE A 11 15.03 19.38 14.84
N ALA A 12 15.95 18.46 15.15
CA ALA A 12 16.87 18.63 16.28
C ALA A 12 17.76 19.88 16.14
N LEU A 13 18.24 20.17 14.92
CA LEU A 13 19.03 21.35 14.62
C LEU A 13 18.25 22.63 14.92
N GLU A 14 17.04 22.74 14.39
CA GLU A 14 16.22 23.95 14.54
C GLU A 14 15.74 24.14 15.99
N LEU A 15 15.31 23.07 16.67
CA LEU A 15 15.01 23.12 18.11
C LEU A 15 16.21 23.59 18.92
N ARG A 16 17.40 23.09 18.61
CA ARG A 16 18.62 23.47 19.33
C ARG A 16 18.98 24.94 19.12
N GLN A 17 18.81 25.46 17.90
CA GLN A 17 19.00 26.87 17.58
C GLN A 17 17.99 27.77 18.32
N GLN A 18 16.80 27.25 18.63
CA GLN A 18 15.79 27.91 19.46
C GLN A 18 16.05 27.76 20.98
N GLY A 19 17.19 27.18 21.38
CA GLY A 19 17.62 27.07 22.78
C GLY A 19 17.14 25.81 23.51
N ALA A 20 16.46 24.87 22.83
CA ALA A 20 16.06 23.62 23.44
C ALA A 20 17.27 22.74 23.80
N THR A 21 17.10 21.91 24.83
CA THR A 21 18.01 20.78 25.11
C THR A 21 17.47 19.55 24.39
N VAL A 22 18.27 18.96 23.49
CA VAL A 22 17.82 17.90 22.60
C VAL A 22 18.71 16.66 22.75
N ALA A 23 18.07 15.51 22.92
CA ALA A 23 18.69 14.19 22.75
C ALA A 23 18.04 13.45 21.59
N VAL A 24 18.84 12.72 20.81
CA VAL A 24 18.39 11.93 19.66
C VAL A 24 18.69 10.45 19.92
N LEU A 25 17.66 9.61 19.88
CA LEU A 25 17.83 8.16 19.94
C LEU A 25 17.88 7.59 18.52
N SER A 26 18.99 6.95 18.16
CA SER A 26 19.23 6.37 16.84
C SER A 26 19.55 4.89 16.98
N ARG A 27 18.65 4.02 16.51
CA ARG A 27 18.86 2.57 16.55
C ARG A 27 19.95 2.13 15.59
N ASP A 28 19.80 2.52 14.32
CA ASP A 28 20.73 2.24 13.25
C ASP A 28 20.58 3.31 12.17
N PHE A 29 21.63 4.09 11.96
CA PHE A 29 21.67 5.14 10.96
C PHE A 29 21.71 4.59 9.53
N ALA A 30 22.39 3.46 9.30
CA ALA A 30 22.53 2.87 7.97
C ALA A 30 21.19 2.32 7.45
N ALA A 31 20.32 1.87 8.35
CA ALA A 31 18.96 1.45 8.01
C ALA A 31 18.02 2.60 7.63
N ALA A 32 18.37 3.86 7.90
CA ALA A 32 17.49 4.99 7.63
C ALA A 32 17.29 5.20 6.12
N ALA A 33 16.04 5.47 5.72
CA ALA A 33 15.70 5.81 4.32
C ALA A 33 16.55 6.98 3.78
N SER A 34 16.96 7.89 4.66
CA SER A 34 17.79 9.05 4.34
C SER A 34 19.16 8.67 3.77
N HIS A 35 19.71 7.52 4.16
CA HIS A 35 20.97 7.03 3.62
C HIS A 35 20.80 6.42 2.22
N ALA A 36 19.66 5.75 1.99
CA ALA A 36 19.36 5.04 0.75
C ALA A 36 18.81 5.93 -0.37
N ALA A 37 18.21 7.07 -0.04
CA ALA A 37 17.59 7.97 -1.00
C ALA A 37 18.54 8.47 -2.11
N ALA A 38 17.96 8.97 -3.20
CA ALA A 38 18.71 9.54 -4.31
C ALA A 38 18.96 11.06 -4.20
N GLY A 39 18.22 11.73 -3.32
CA GLY A 39 18.35 13.17 -3.07
C GLY A 39 17.80 14.08 -4.17
N MET A 40 16.79 13.63 -4.93
CA MET A 40 16.07 14.51 -5.86
C MET A 40 15.17 15.50 -5.11
N LEU A 41 15.07 16.71 -5.64
CA LEU A 41 14.23 17.81 -5.16
C LEU A 41 13.25 18.14 -6.29
N ALA A 42 12.21 17.32 -6.41
CA ALA A 42 11.53 17.11 -7.70
C ALA A 42 9.99 17.17 -7.64
N PRO A 43 9.36 18.19 -7.00
CA PRO A 43 7.90 18.23 -6.93
C PRO A 43 7.23 18.24 -8.31
N HIS A 44 7.84 18.91 -9.29
CA HIS A 44 7.27 19.05 -10.63
C HIS A 44 7.53 17.81 -11.48
N ALA A 45 8.78 17.34 -11.54
CA ALA A 45 9.13 16.17 -12.35
C ALA A 45 8.48 14.88 -11.86
N GLU A 46 8.22 14.75 -10.54
CA GLU A 46 7.44 13.62 -9.99
C GLU A 46 5.93 13.73 -10.25
N GLY A 47 5.45 14.86 -10.79
CA GLY A 47 4.03 15.06 -11.12
C GLY A 47 3.12 15.07 -9.90
N ILE A 48 3.56 15.65 -8.78
CA ILE A 48 2.73 15.74 -7.57
C ILE A 48 1.48 16.57 -7.91
N PRO A 49 0.26 16.03 -7.70
CA PRO A 49 -0.96 16.70 -8.10
C PRO A 49 -1.21 17.95 -7.23
N PRO A 50 -1.94 18.95 -7.76
CA PRO A 50 -2.35 20.11 -6.97
C PRO A 50 -3.07 19.71 -5.69
N GLY A 51 -2.66 20.31 -4.57
CA GLY A 51 -3.20 20.02 -3.24
C GLY A 51 -2.15 20.18 -2.14
N PRO A 52 -2.50 19.80 -0.89
CA PRO A 52 -1.67 20.08 0.28
C PRO A 52 -0.23 19.58 0.18
N LEU A 53 -0.02 18.39 -0.42
CA LEU A 53 1.32 17.83 -0.57
C LEU A 53 2.18 18.65 -1.54
N LEU A 54 1.61 19.11 -2.66
CA LEU A 54 2.34 19.98 -3.59
C LEU A 54 2.69 21.30 -2.91
N ASP A 55 1.73 21.94 -2.23
CA ASP A 55 1.96 23.19 -1.50
C ASP A 55 3.11 23.05 -0.48
N LEU A 56 3.12 21.95 0.27
CA LEU A 56 4.19 21.64 1.22
C LEU A 56 5.54 21.42 0.52
N CYS A 57 5.56 20.71 -0.62
CA CYS A 57 6.77 20.47 -1.38
C CYS A 57 7.35 21.75 -1.97
N LEU A 58 6.52 22.62 -2.55
CA LEU A 58 6.93 23.91 -3.12
C LEU A 58 7.48 24.84 -2.03
N ALA A 59 6.80 24.94 -0.89
CA ALA A 59 7.28 25.69 0.26
C ALA A 59 8.62 25.17 0.80
N SER A 60 8.90 23.87 0.66
CA SER A 60 10.18 23.28 1.04
C SER A 60 11.28 23.55 0.01
N LEU A 61 10.95 23.45 -1.28
CA LEU A 61 11.87 23.69 -2.38
C LEU A 61 12.39 25.13 -2.36
N GLU A 62 11.51 26.10 -2.14
CA GLU A 62 11.86 27.52 -2.01
C GLU A 62 12.86 27.77 -0.87
N ARG A 63 12.74 27.02 0.23
CA ARG A 63 13.61 27.13 1.41
C ARG A 63 14.94 26.42 1.28
N TYR A 64 15.07 25.51 0.31
CA TYR A 64 16.20 24.60 0.23
C TYR A 64 17.56 25.30 0.12
N PRO A 65 17.75 26.31 -0.76
CA PRO A 65 19.04 27.00 -0.92
C PRO A 65 19.54 27.64 0.38
N ASP A 66 18.66 28.37 1.08
CA ASP A 66 19.01 29.03 2.35
C ASP A 66 19.27 28.01 3.45
N TRP A 67 18.48 26.93 3.49
CA TRP A 67 18.62 25.89 4.50
C TRP A 67 19.96 25.15 4.36
N VAL A 68 20.34 24.75 3.14
CA VAL A 68 21.65 24.13 2.91
C VAL A 68 22.79 25.10 3.16
N GLY A 69 22.67 26.37 2.72
CA GLY A 69 23.70 27.37 2.94
C GLY A 69 23.99 27.60 4.43
N LYS A 70 22.95 27.58 5.29
CA LYS A 70 23.12 27.64 6.75
C LYS A 70 23.86 26.43 7.31
N ILE A 71 23.54 25.22 6.84
CA ILE A 71 24.21 23.98 7.29
C ILE A 71 25.68 23.98 6.86
N GLU A 72 25.97 24.36 5.62
CA GLU A 72 27.34 24.47 5.12
C GLU A 72 28.12 25.55 5.90
N ALA A 73 27.50 26.71 6.19
CA ALA A 73 28.12 27.76 7.00
C ALA A 73 28.43 27.32 8.44
N LEU A 74 27.56 26.50 9.06
CA LEU A 74 27.78 25.99 10.40
C LEU A 74 28.89 24.95 10.48
N THR A 75 29.10 24.18 9.41
CA THR A 75 29.94 22.96 9.44
C THR A 75 31.21 23.06 8.60
N GLY A 76 31.27 24.01 7.67
CA GLY A 76 32.29 24.07 6.63
C GLY A 76 32.24 22.91 5.62
N GLN A 77 31.22 22.05 5.67
CA GLN A 77 31.10 20.87 4.82
C GLN A 77 30.12 21.13 3.69
N SER A 78 30.52 20.90 2.43
CA SER A 78 29.56 20.96 1.33
C SER A 78 28.58 19.80 1.37
N VAL A 79 27.31 20.09 1.11
CA VAL A 79 26.23 19.09 1.05
C VAL A 79 25.92 18.66 -0.38
N GLY A 80 26.58 19.25 -1.38
CA GLY A 80 26.36 18.94 -2.79
C GLY A 80 24.95 19.27 -3.28
N TYR A 81 24.39 20.39 -2.82
CA TYR A 81 23.16 20.94 -3.39
C TYR A 81 23.45 21.44 -4.81
N TRP A 82 22.58 21.07 -5.75
CA TRP A 82 22.75 21.41 -7.15
C TRP A 82 21.40 21.70 -7.80
N PRO A 83 21.09 22.98 -8.09
CA PRO A 83 19.89 23.39 -8.82
C PRO A 83 20.08 23.11 -10.32
N SER A 84 20.22 21.83 -10.66
CA SER A 84 20.52 21.39 -12.03
C SER A 84 19.31 21.38 -12.95
N GLY A 85 18.11 21.60 -12.40
CA GLY A 85 16.86 21.19 -13.04
C GLY A 85 16.77 19.68 -13.24
N ILE A 86 15.62 19.24 -13.75
CA ILE A 86 15.33 17.85 -14.09
C ILE A 86 14.77 17.77 -15.49
N LEU A 87 15.32 16.85 -16.28
CA LEU A 87 14.74 16.43 -17.55
C LEU A 87 13.92 15.16 -17.31
N ALA A 88 12.71 15.11 -17.86
CA ALA A 88 11.84 13.94 -17.81
C ALA A 88 11.61 13.40 -19.24
N PRO A 89 12.52 12.56 -19.77
CA PRO A 89 12.41 12.01 -21.12
C PRO A 89 11.17 11.16 -21.31
N ARG A 90 10.61 11.18 -22.52
CA ARG A 90 9.45 10.38 -22.92
C ARG A 90 9.70 9.68 -24.25
N PHE A 91 9.15 8.48 -24.37
CA PHE A 91 9.21 7.67 -25.60
C PHE A 91 8.07 7.98 -26.58
N GLN A 92 7.15 8.85 -26.17
CA GLN A 92 6.04 9.34 -26.98
C GLN A 92 5.99 10.87 -26.88
N VAL A 93 5.55 11.51 -27.97
CA VAL A 93 5.29 12.95 -27.98
C VAL A 93 3.93 13.18 -27.31
N PRO A 94 3.84 14.02 -26.27
CA PRO A 94 2.56 14.36 -25.65
C PRO A 94 1.66 15.10 -26.66
N ASP A 95 0.36 14.92 -26.50
CA ASP A 95 -0.65 15.69 -27.24
C ASP A 95 -0.66 17.13 -26.71
N LEU A 96 0.10 18.03 -27.35
CA LEU A 96 0.30 19.43 -26.95
C LEU A 96 -0.71 20.38 -27.61
N ALA A 97 -1.94 19.92 -27.84
CA ALA A 97 -3.02 20.70 -28.43
C ALA A 97 -3.14 22.08 -27.72
N GLY A 98 -2.91 23.17 -28.46
CA GLY A 98 -2.90 24.55 -27.96
C GLY A 98 -1.54 25.18 -27.62
N GLN A 99 -0.41 24.47 -27.69
CA GLN A 99 0.93 25.09 -27.58
C GLN A 99 1.57 25.28 -28.96
N PRO A 100 1.90 26.52 -29.38
CA PRO A 100 2.42 26.76 -30.72
C PRO A 100 3.74 26.00 -30.94
N SER A 101 3.78 25.20 -32.00
CA SER A 101 4.96 24.47 -32.42
C SER A 101 6.04 25.45 -32.89
N GLY A 102 7.25 25.34 -32.32
CA GLY A 102 8.44 26.03 -32.83
C GLY A 102 8.75 27.42 -32.26
N GLN A 103 8.10 27.87 -31.18
CA GLN A 103 8.60 29.00 -30.40
C GLN A 103 9.44 28.52 -29.21
N ASP A 104 10.52 29.25 -28.92
CA ASP A 104 11.31 29.11 -27.70
C ASP A 104 10.44 29.49 -26.49
N LEU A 105 9.79 28.49 -25.89
CA LEU A 105 8.83 28.66 -24.79
C LEU A 105 9.48 29.02 -23.44
N SER A 106 10.76 29.39 -23.43
CA SER A 106 11.50 29.73 -22.20
C SER A 106 10.90 30.90 -21.41
N GLN A 107 9.91 31.63 -21.95
CA GLN A 107 9.33 32.84 -21.35
C GLN A 107 7.82 32.77 -21.07
N THR A 108 7.10 31.70 -21.45
CA THR A 108 5.61 31.69 -21.37
C THR A 108 4.98 30.50 -20.66
N THR A 109 5.74 29.45 -20.32
CA THR A 109 5.21 28.34 -19.51
C THR A 109 5.08 28.76 -18.05
N PRO A 110 3.90 28.63 -17.41
CA PRO A 110 3.76 28.87 -15.98
C PRO A 110 4.74 27.99 -15.18
N PRO A 111 5.33 28.52 -14.09
CA PRO A 111 6.19 27.74 -13.21
C PRO A 111 5.54 26.40 -12.84
N GLY A 112 6.31 25.32 -12.95
CA GLY A 112 5.90 23.98 -12.55
C GLY A 112 5.09 23.15 -13.55
N GLN A 113 4.75 23.67 -14.75
CA GLN A 113 4.10 22.87 -15.79
C GLN A 113 5.07 22.14 -16.73
N GLY A 114 6.37 22.39 -16.62
CA GLY A 114 7.42 21.75 -17.42
C GLY A 114 7.43 22.21 -18.88
N GLN A 115 8.59 22.61 -19.37
CA GLN A 115 8.76 22.99 -20.78
C GLN A 115 9.01 21.73 -21.62
N TRP A 116 8.19 21.48 -22.64
CA TRP A 116 8.47 20.38 -23.57
C TRP A 116 9.63 20.71 -24.51
N LEU A 117 10.63 19.84 -24.55
CA LEU A 117 11.76 19.88 -25.48
C LEU A 117 11.59 18.77 -26.52
N THR A 118 11.63 19.15 -27.79
CA THR A 118 11.65 18.20 -28.93
C THR A 118 12.94 17.38 -28.90
N ALA A 119 12.96 16.22 -29.58
CA ALA A 119 14.18 15.41 -29.70
C ALA A 119 15.40 16.22 -30.22
N GLU A 120 15.18 17.14 -31.17
CA GLU A 120 16.22 18.01 -31.71
C GLU A 120 16.76 18.98 -30.67
N ALA A 121 15.89 19.71 -29.96
CA ALA A 121 16.30 20.62 -28.89
C ALA A 121 16.98 19.83 -27.74
N LEU A 122 16.43 18.67 -27.40
CA LEU A 122 16.94 17.80 -26.36
C LEU A 122 18.34 17.26 -26.67
N ALA A 123 18.66 16.95 -27.94
CA ALA A 123 20.00 16.50 -28.32
C ALA A 123 21.09 17.56 -28.06
N HIS A 124 20.73 18.85 -28.18
CA HIS A 124 21.60 19.96 -27.81
C HIS A 124 21.65 20.17 -26.28
N TYR A 125 20.54 19.94 -25.59
CA TYR A 125 20.42 20.13 -24.14
C TYR A 125 21.09 19.02 -23.31
N GLN A 126 20.95 17.78 -23.75
CA GLN A 126 21.50 16.58 -23.14
C GLN A 126 21.79 15.53 -24.23
N PRO A 127 23.04 15.47 -24.73
CA PRO A 127 23.43 14.44 -25.68
C PRO A 127 23.51 13.06 -25.02
N GLY A 128 23.46 12.02 -25.86
CA GLY A 128 23.70 10.63 -25.46
C GLY A 128 22.48 9.86 -24.97
N LEU A 129 21.27 10.45 -25.00
CA LEU A 129 20.02 9.74 -24.73
C LEU A 129 19.74 8.65 -25.78
N GLY A 130 19.00 7.61 -25.39
CA GLY A 130 18.63 6.51 -26.27
C GLY A 130 17.77 6.96 -27.46
N ALA A 131 17.96 6.33 -28.63
CA ALA A 131 17.28 6.70 -29.88
C ALA A 131 15.74 6.58 -29.83
N GLY A 132 15.20 5.86 -28.84
CA GLY A 132 13.76 5.76 -28.60
C GLY A 132 13.14 7.04 -28.01
N VAL A 133 13.94 7.91 -27.38
CA VAL A 133 13.45 9.14 -26.73
C VAL A 133 12.96 10.12 -27.80
N LYS A 134 11.72 10.59 -27.66
CA LYS A 134 11.07 11.51 -28.61
C LYS A 134 11.06 12.97 -28.16
N GLY A 135 11.34 13.20 -26.88
CA GLY A 135 11.47 14.51 -26.26
C GLY A 135 11.52 14.37 -24.74
N ALA A 136 11.51 15.50 -24.04
CA ALA A 136 11.51 15.52 -22.58
C ALA A 136 10.80 16.76 -22.05
N PHE A 137 10.17 16.64 -20.88
CA PHE A 137 9.81 17.83 -20.11
C PHE A 137 11.03 18.35 -19.34
N TRP A 138 11.21 19.66 -19.33
CA TRP A 138 12.26 20.37 -18.63
C TRP A 138 11.68 21.14 -17.46
N TYR A 139 12.18 20.85 -16.24
CA TYR A 139 11.79 21.48 -15.00
C TYR A 139 13.01 22.20 -14.40
N PRO A 140 13.22 23.49 -14.73
CA PRO A 140 14.39 24.24 -14.28
C PRO A 140 14.40 24.51 -12.77
N GLU A 141 13.23 24.54 -12.13
CA GLU A 141 13.08 24.83 -10.70
C GLU A 141 13.44 23.64 -9.80
N ASP A 142 13.38 22.43 -10.34
CA ASP A 142 13.74 21.21 -9.61
C ASP A 142 15.27 21.08 -9.50
N GLY A 143 15.72 20.13 -8.69
CA GLY A 143 17.15 19.90 -8.53
C GLY A 143 17.49 18.66 -7.75
N GLN A 144 18.65 18.69 -7.11
CA GLN A 144 19.12 17.59 -6.29
C GLN A 144 20.05 18.06 -5.17
N VAL A 145 20.27 17.17 -4.22
CA VAL A 145 21.30 17.27 -3.19
C VAL A 145 21.96 15.91 -3.00
N ASN A 146 23.24 15.89 -2.61
CA ASN A 146 23.83 14.66 -2.10
C ASN A 146 23.28 14.38 -0.70
N ASN A 147 22.22 13.59 -0.62
CA ASN A 147 21.55 13.23 0.63
C ASN A 147 22.51 12.67 1.69
N GLN A 148 23.51 11.87 1.31
CA GLN A 148 24.47 11.32 2.27
C GLN A 148 25.39 12.42 2.84
N ALA A 149 25.87 13.34 1.99
CA ALA A 149 26.66 14.50 2.43
C ALA A 149 25.82 15.45 3.31
N LEU A 150 24.58 15.71 2.91
CA LEU A 150 23.63 16.52 3.68
C LEU A 150 23.38 15.93 5.07
N VAL A 151 23.08 14.63 5.17
CA VAL A 151 22.84 13.99 6.47
C VAL A 151 24.10 14.02 7.34
N LYS A 152 25.27 13.81 6.74
CA LYS A 152 26.56 13.91 7.45
C LYS A 152 26.79 15.31 7.99
N ALA A 153 26.61 16.35 7.18
CA ALA A 153 26.77 17.74 7.60
C ALA A 153 25.74 18.11 8.68
N LEU A 154 24.47 17.74 8.52
CA LEU A 154 23.43 17.93 9.55
C LEU A 154 23.80 17.27 10.87
N ARG A 155 24.32 16.03 10.81
CA ARG A 155 24.78 15.31 11.99
C ARG A 155 25.92 16.06 12.69
N SER A 156 26.91 16.55 11.95
CA SER A 156 27.97 17.39 12.52
C SER A 156 27.39 18.66 13.15
N ALA A 157 26.52 19.38 12.44
CA ALA A 157 25.91 20.61 12.92
C ALA A 157 25.18 20.43 14.26
N VAL A 158 24.39 19.36 14.41
CA VAL A 158 23.68 19.13 15.68
C VAL A 158 24.63 18.75 16.81
N ILE A 159 25.67 17.96 16.55
CA ILE A 159 26.68 17.57 17.55
C ILE A 159 27.47 18.81 18.00
N ASP A 160 27.92 19.63 17.06
CA ASP A 160 28.71 20.85 17.33
C ASP A 160 27.89 21.88 18.14
N LEU A 161 26.57 21.91 17.94
CA LEU A 161 25.66 22.72 18.75
C LEU A 161 25.30 22.10 20.11
N GLY A 162 25.81 20.90 20.43
CA GLY A 162 25.66 20.24 21.72
C GLY A 162 24.44 19.32 21.85
N VAL A 163 23.83 18.89 20.74
CA VAL A 163 22.80 17.83 20.74
C VAL A 163 23.48 16.48 21.00
N THR A 164 22.96 15.73 21.97
CA THR A 164 23.48 14.38 22.24
C THR A 164 22.79 13.36 21.35
N ILE A 165 23.57 12.60 20.57
CA ILE A 165 23.04 11.48 19.77
C ILE A 165 23.46 10.15 20.42
N HIS A 166 22.47 9.38 20.85
CA HIS A 166 22.64 8.03 21.38
C HIS A 166 22.56 7.03 20.24
N GLU A 167 23.71 6.66 19.68
CA GLU A 167 23.82 5.62 18.64
C GLU A 167 23.64 4.21 19.18
N GLY A 168 23.07 3.33 18.37
CA GLY A 168 22.73 1.97 18.77
C GLY A 168 21.57 1.88 19.76
N VAL A 169 20.95 3.01 20.11
CA VAL A 169 19.86 3.09 21.09
C VAL A 169 18.53 3.21 20.38
N GLY A 170 17.84 2.07 20.27
CA GLY A 170 16.47 1.99 19.78
C GLY A 170 15.45 2.13 20.91
N ALA A 171 14.48 3.03 20.73
CA ALA A 171 13.26 2.99 21.52
C ALA A 171 12.51 1.67 21.21
N THR A 172 11.99 1.03 22.25
CA THR A 172 11.21 -0.22 22.16
C THR A 172 9.76 -0.03 22.56
N ALA A 173 9.45 0.99 23.35
CA ALA A 173 8.09 1.37 23.72
C ALA A 173 8.02 2.84 24.17
N LEU A 174 6.82 3.42 24.12
CA LEU A 174 6.50 4.70 24.74
C LEU A 174 5.58 4.43 25.93
N ARG A 175 6.07 4.66 27.16
CA ARG A 175 5.27 4.47 28.37
C ARG A 175 4.42 5.70 28.61
N GLN A 176 3.10 5.52 28.55
CA GLN A 176 2.11 6.59 28.73
C GLN A 176 1.39 6.46 30.07
N SER A 177 1.11 7.60 30.70
CA SER A 177 0.31 7.74 31.90
C SER A 177 -0.46 9.06 31.81
N GLN A 178 -1.76 9.03 32.15
CA GLN A 178 -2.63 10.23 32.15
C GLN A 178 -2.55 11.07 30.85
N GLY A 179 -2.50 10.41 29.69
CA GLY A 179 -2.46 11.11 28.39
C GLY A 179 -1.11 11.71 28.01
N ARG A 180 -0.04 11.52 28.80
CA ARG A 180 1.32 11.99 28.54
C ARG A 180 2.32 10.83 28.48
N ILE A 181 3.32 10.94 27.62
CA ILE A 181 4.45 10.01 27.59
C ILE A 181 5.39 10.37 28.75
N GLU A 182 5.54 9.46 29.70
CA GLU A 182 6.45 9.61 30.84
C GLU A 182 7.88 9.18 30.49
N ARG A 183 8.01 8.11 29.71
CA ARG A 183 9.31 7.50 29.38
C ARG A 183 9.36 6.96 27.96
N VAL A 184 10.50 7.13 27.33
CA VAL A 184 10.89 6.38 26.13
C VAL A 184 11.74 5.19 26.58
N CYS A 185 11.18 4.00 26.47
CA CYS A 185 11.84 2.77 26.93
C CYS A 185 12.86 2.29 25.90
N THR A 186 13.99 1.79 26.37
CA THR A 186 15.04 1.19 25.52
C THR A 186 15.44 -0.18 26.09
N ALA A 187 16.04 -1.04 25.26
CA ALA A 187 16.42 -2.38 25.72
C ALA A 187 17.66 -2.38 26.65
N GLN A 188 18.63 -1.49 26.41
CA GLN A 188 19.98 -1.61 26.97
C GLN A 188 20.58 -0.30 27.48
N ALA A 189 19.99 0.86 27.18
CA ALA A 189 20.54 2.17 27.53
C ALA A 189 19.82 2.87 28.71
N GLY A 190 18.88 2.16 29.35
CA GLY A 190 17.95 2.75 30.31
C GLY A 190 16.81 3.52 29.64
N ASP A 191 15.84 3.94 30.44
CA ASP A 191 14.72 4.76 29.97
C ASP A 191 15.11 6.24 29.88
N PHE A 192 14.59 6.93 28.89
CA PHE A 192 14.76 8.38 28.73
C PHE A 192 13.49 9.13 29.12
N GLN A 193 13.68 10.29 29.74
CA GLN A 193 12.61 11.24 30.05
C GLN A 193 12.86 12.53 29.29
N ALA A 194 11.78 13.16 28.83
CA ALA A 194 11.82 14.45 28.14
C ALA A 194 10.51 15.18 28.35
N ASP A 195 10.56 16.52 28.36
CA ASP A 195 9.36 17.36 28.44
C ASP A 195 8.43 17.12 27.24
N HIS A 196 9.03 16.88 26.06
CA HIS A 196 8.35 16.60 24.80
C HIS A 196 9.08 15.54 23.98
N ILE A 197 8.32 14.72 23.26
CA ILE A 197 8.82 13.65 22.38
C ILE A 197 8.40 13.95 20.95
N VAL A 198 9.36 13.91 20.02
CA VAL A 198 9.07 13.90 18.58
C VAL A 198 9.40 12.52 18.02
N LEU A 199 8.41 11.87 17.42
CA LEU A 199 8.52 10.57 16.77
C LEU A 199 8.86 10.77 15.29
N ALA A 200 10.13 10.54 14.95
CA ALA A 200 10.69 10.63 13.60
C ALA A 200 11.39 9.32 13.19
N ALA A 201 10.82 8.17 13.61
CA ALA A 201 11.38 6.83 13.43
C ALA A 201 11.17 6.23 12.04
N GLY A 202 10.74 7.03 11.05
CA GLY A 202 10.53 6.58 9.67
C GLY A 202 9.59 5.39 9.60
N ALA A 203 9.97 4.36 8.84
CA ALA A 203 9.11 3.19 8.60
C ALA A 203 8.85 2.35 9.87
N TRP A 204 9.67 2.54 10.91
CA TRP A 204 9.52 1.89 12.21
C TRP A 204 8.64 2.67 13.19
N SER A 205 8.03 3.78 12.78
CA SER A 205 7.10 4.52 13.64
C SER A 205 5.95 3.65 14.14
N TYR A 206 5.47 2.70 13.32
CA TYR A 206 4.40 1.76 13.69
C TYR A 206 4.74 0.89 14.90
N ASP A 207 6.02 0.49 15.05
CA ASP A 207 6.47 -0.38 16.15
C ASP A 207 6.33 0.30 17.52
N LEU A 208 6.31 1.64 17.55
CA LEU A 208 6.22 2.43 18.78
C LEU A 208 4.84 3.02 19.04
N LEU A 209 4.09 3.25 17.96
CA LEU A 209 2.77 3.87 18.00
C LEU A 209 1.97 3.36 16.79
N PRO A 210 0.71 2.93 16.94
CA PRO A 210 -0.09 2.35 15.86
C PRO A 210 -0.60 3.40 14.85
N VAL A 211 0.30 4.20 14.29
CA VAL A 211 0.04 5.15 13.21
C VAL A 211 0.20 4.45 11.85
N PRO A 212 -0.58 4.80 10.82
CA PRO A 212 -0.60 4.06 9.55
C PRO A 212 0.64 4.37 8.69
N VAL A 213 1.81 3.94 9.15
CA VAL A 213 3.10 4.07 8.45
C VAL A 213 3.66 2.67 8.22
N PHE A 214 4.09 2.38 7.00
CA PHE A 214 4.64 1.08 6.63
C PHE A 214 5.85 1.21 5.69
N PRO A 215 6.76 0.22 5.66
CA PRO A 215 7.91 0.26 4.78
C PRO A 215 7.54 -0.03 3.32
N LYS A 216 7.96 0.85 2.40
CA LYS A 216 8.11 0.53 0.97
C LYS A 216 9.60 0.39 0.65
N LYS A 217 10.04 -0.85 0.36
CA LYS A 217 11.44 -1.13 0.03
C LYS A 217 11.78 -0.55 -1.35
N GLY A 218 12.95 0.09 -1.45
CA GLY A 218 13.52 0.53 -2.72
C GLY A 218 14.97 0.13 -2.84
N GLU A 219 15.30 -0.54 -3.93
CA GLU A 219 16.66 -0.94 -4.30
C GLU A 219 17.25 0.12 -5.22
N MET A 220 18.57 0.25 -5.12
CA MET A 220 19.37 1.32 -5.70
C MET A 220 20.70 0.75 -6.21
N ALA A 221 21.27 1.43 -7.20
CA ALA A 221 22.62 1.15 -7.67
C ALA A 221 23.37 2.45 -7.94
N SER A 222 24.70 2.40 -7.97
CA SER A 222 25.52 3.49 -8.49
C SER A 222 26.56 3.00 -9.47
N LEU A 223 26.73 3.77 -10.53
CA LEU A 223 27.77 3.59 -11.52
C LEU A 223 28.82 4.71 -11.40
N ARG A 224 30.04 4.42 -11.81
CA ARG A 224 31.07 5.43 -12.09
C ARG A 224 31.11 5.70 -13.58
N VAL A 225 31.14 6.98 -13.95
CA VAL A 225 31.39 7.41 -15.33
C VAL A 225 32.71 6.82 -15.83
N PRO A 226 32.73 6.16 -17.00
CA PRO A 226 33.94 5.56 -17.52
C PRO A 226 34.95 6.64 -17.97
N PRO A 227 36.26 6.47 -17.69
CA PRO A 227 37.28 7.42 -18.12
C PRO A 227 37.33 7.66 -19.64
N SER A 228 36.87 6.68 -20.44
CA SER A 228 36.82 6.74 -21.90
C SER A 228 35.97 7.88 -22.46
N LEU A 229 35.03 8.43 -21.68
CA LEU A 229 34.22 9.58 -22.11
C LEU A 229 34.98 10.92 -22.07
N GLY A 230 36.20 10.95 -21.52
CA GLY A 230 37.04 12.15 -21.50
C GLY A 230 36.51 13.30 -20.63
N THR A 231 35.39 13.09 -19.93
CA THR A 231 34.79 14.03 -18.97
C THR A 231 34.34 13.27 -17.74
N VAL A 232 34.55 13.86 -16.56
CA VAL A 232 34.09 13.30 -15.29
C VAL A 232 32.59 13.49 -15.07
N GLN A 233 31.95 14.40 -15.82
CA GLN A 233 30.56 14.78 -15.60
C GLN A 233 29.79 14.97 -16.93
N PRO A 234 29.55 13.89 -17.69
CA PRO A 234 28.85 13.94 -18.97
C PRO A 234 27.34 14.28 -18.84
N LEU A 235 26.77 14.06 -17.65
CA LEU A 235 25.37 14.33 -17.34
C LEU A 235 25.30 15.49 -16.34
N GLN A 236 24.69 16.60 -16.77
CA GLN A 236 24.63 17.85 -16.00
C GLN A 236 23.31 18.02 -15.23
N ARG A 237 22.39 17.08 -15.38
CA ARG A 237 21.00 17.18 -14.89
C ARG A 237 20.47 15.82 -14.49
N VAL A 238 19.48 15.79 -13.62
CA VAL A 238 18.78 14.54 -13.31
C VAL A 238 17.93 14.13 -14.51
N LEU A 239 17.91 12.84 -14.83
CA LEU A 239 16.94 12.27 -15.76
C LEU A 239 15.87 11.54 -14.97
N PHE A 240 14.60 11.90 -15.17
CA PHE A 240 13.42 11.27 -14.56
C PHE A 240 12.60 10.56 -15.65
N GLY A 241 13.00 9.31 -15.94
CA GLY A 241 12.30 8.43 -16.87
C GLY A 241 11.08 7.77 -16.23
N GLU A 242 10.29 7.04 -17.04
CA GLU A 242 9.04 6.42 -16.60
C GLU A 242 9.23 5.37 -15.48
N ASN A 243 10.34 4.61 -15.52
CA ASN A 243 10.62 3.52 -14.58
C ASN A 243 12.05 3.58 -14.00
N ILE A 244 12.72 4.73 -14.12
CA ILE A 244 14.08 4.95 -13.62
C ILE A 244 14.32 6.44 -13.46
N TYR A 245 15.08 6.81 -12.45
CA TYR A 245 15.76 8.09 -12.37
C TYR A 245 17.28 7.88 -12.32
N ILE A 246 17.99 8.78 -12.99
CA ILE A 246 19.45 8.78 -13.14
C ILE A 246 19.94 10.11 -12.60
N VAL A 247 20.62 10.07 -11.45
CA VAL A 247 21.00 11.25 -10.69
C VAL A 247 22.52 11.41 -10.72
N PRO A 248 23.06 12.38 -11.49
CA PRO A 248 24.50 12.59 -11.57
C PRO A 248 25.03 13.30 -10.33
N ARG A 249 26.25 12.94 -9.92
CA ARG A 249 27.03 13.66 -8.91
C ARG A 249 28.23 14.33 -9.59
N GLN A 250 28.69 15.43 -9.00
CA GLN A 250 29.81 16.22 -9.52
C GLN A 250 31.16 15.48 -9.49
N ASP A 251 31.27 14.43 -8.68
CA ASP A 251 32.46 13.56 -8.63
C ASP A 251 32.47 12.48 -9.73
N GLY A 252 31.44 12.44 -10.58
CA GLY A 252 31.28 11.44 -11.64
C GLY A 252 30.58 10.15 -11.22
N ARG A 253 30.01 10.09 -10.01
CA ARG A 253 29.08 9.02 -9.63
C ARG A 253 27.72 9.26 -10.28
N ILE A 254 27.08 8.20 -10.75
CA ILE A 254 25.71 8.20 -11.25
C ILE A 254 24.88 7.31 -10.35
N VAL A 255 23.87 7.87 -9.67
CA VAL A 255 22.93 7.10 -8.83
C VAL A 255 21.73 6.70 -9.67
N LEU A 256 21.38 5.41 -9.61
CA LEU A 256 20.26 4.79 -10.29
C LEU A 256 19.22 4.39 -9.25
N GLY A 257 17.97 4.76 -9.49
CA GLY A 257 16.88 4.29 -8.66
C GLY A 257 15.52 4.43 -9.35
N ALA A 258 14.47 3.81 -8.84
CA ALA A 258 14.51 2.78 -7.81
C ALA A 258 13.40 1.78 -8.04
N THR A 259 13.58 0.58 -7.49
CA THR A 259 12.45 -0.32 -7.30
C THR A 259 11.52 0.21 -6.20
N SER A 260 10.30 -0.32 -6.18
CA SER A 260 9.32 -0.05 -5.12
C SER A 260 8.57 -1.35 -4.82
N GLN A 261 8.73 -1.86 -3.59
CA GLN A 261 8.23 -3.18 -3.20
C GLN A 261 7.59 -3.14 -1.82
N GLU A 262 6.42 -3.75 -1.69
CA GLU A 262 5.68 -3.92 -0.44
C GLU A 262 6.01 -5.27 0.22
N VAL A 263 7.29 -5.48 0.52
CA VAL A 263 7.83 -6.74 1.07
C VAL A 263 8.21 -6.62 2.56
N GLY A 264 7.61 -5.67 3.26
CA GLY A 264 7.95 -5.37 4.65
C GLY A 264 9.40 -4.88 4.79
N PHE A 265 10.09 -5.40 5.80
CA PHE A 265 11.51 -5.11 6.07
C PHE A 265 12.48 -6.15 5.48
N ALA A 266 12.09 -6.86 4.41
CA ALA A 266 12.98 -7.84 3.78
C ALA A 266 14.33 -7.20 3.38
N PRO A 267 15.47 -7.71 3.87
CA PRO A 267 16.79 -7.11 3.62
C PRO A 267 17.31 -7.44 2.22
N GLY A 268 18.45 -6.85 1.87
CA GLY A 268 19.22 -7.16 0.67
C GLY A 268 18.67 -6.55 -0.61
N ASN A 269 19.49 -6.56 -1.65
CA ASN A 269 19.03 -6.40 -3.02
C ASN A 269 18.76 -7.76 -3.65
N THR A 270 17.84 -7.79 -4.59
CA THR A 270 17.51 -8.92 -5.45
C THR A 270 18.25 -8.78 -6.77
N ALA A 271 18.66 -9.91 -7.35
CA ALA A 271 19.28 -9.91 -8.68
C ALA A 271 18.34 -9.30 -9.73
N ALA A 272 17.04 -9.61 -9.65
CA ALA A 272 16.02 -9.06 -10.54
C ALA A 272 15.91 -7.53 -10.42
N GLY A 273 15.89 -6.99 -9.20
CA GLY A 273 15.81 -5.56 -8.96
C GLY A 273 17.02 -4.80 -9.51
N VAL A 274 18.23 -5.28 -9.24
CA VAL A 274 19.46 -4.67 -9.77
C VAL A 274 19.50 -4.75 -11.30
N ASN A 275 19.15 -5.91 -11.88
CA ASN A 275 19.07 -6.06 -13.33
C ASN A 275 18.07 -5.10 -13.97
N GLN A 276 16.90 -4.92 -13.37
CA GLN A 276 15.88 -3.98 -13.84
C GLN A 276 16.39 -2.53 -13.84
N LEU A 277 17.09 -2.11 -12.77
CA LEU A 277 17.65 -0.76 -12.67
C LEU A 277 18.68 -0.50 -13.77
N LEU A 278 19.61 -1.44 -13.97
CA LEU A 278 20.65 -1.34 -14.99
C LEU A 278 20.04 -1.33 -16.40
N ALA A 279 19.12 -2.26 -16.68
CA ALA A 279 18.46 -2.35 -17.98
C ALA A 279 17.70 -1.05 -18.32
N ASN A 280 16.92 -0.51 -17.37
CA ASN A 280 16.18 0.74 -17.60
C ASN A 280 17.13 1.94 -17.77
N ALA A 281 18.19 2.01 -16.97
CA ALA A 281 19.16 3.09 -17.07
C ALA A 281 19.91 3.07 -18.42
N ILE A 282 20.35 1.90 -18.88
CA ILE A 282 21.03 1.72 -20.17
C ILE A 282 20.08 2.01 -21.33
N ALA A 283 18.82 1.59 -21.25
CA ALA A 283 17.82 1.90 -22.28
C ALA A 283 17.62 3.42 -22.44
N LEU A 284 17.64 4.17 -21.34
CA LEU A 284 17.47 5.61 -21.35
C LEU A 284 18.77 6.35 -21.76
N LEU A 285 19.92 5.88 -21.29
CA LEU A 285 21.22 6.51 -21.49
C LEU A 285 22.29 5.44 -21.83
N PRO A 286 22.40 5.03 -23.12
CA PRO A 286 23.15 3.84 -23.54
C PRO A 286 24.61 3.76 -23.10
N TRP A 287 25.33 4.88 -22.99
CA TRP A 287 26.73 4.87 -22.57
C TRP A 287 26.92 4.37 -21.12
N LEU A 288 25.85 4.31 -20.31
CA LEU A 288 25.91 3.70 -18.98
C LEU A 288 26.24 2.20 -19.01
N ALA A 289 26.11 1.53 -20.16
CA ALA A 289 26.51 0.14 -20.32
C ALA A 289 28.01 -0.08 -20.02
N ASP A 290 28.84 0.93 -20.27
CA ASP A 290 30.29 0.90 -20.02
C ASP A 290 30.66 1.45 -18.62
N GLY A 291 29.67 1.88 -17.83
CA GLY A 291 29.87 2.39 -16.48
C GLY A 291 30.27 1.29 -15.50
N THR A 292 31.21 1.58 -14.60
CA THR A 292 31.61 0.61 -13.57
C THR A 292 30.56 0.59 -12.45
N LEU A 293 29.96 -0.56 -12.16
CA LEU A 293 29.06 -0.73 -11.02
C LEU A 293 29.85 -0.61 -9.70
N GLU A 294 29.64 0.47 -8.96
CA GLU A 294 30.35 0.73 -7.69
C GLU A 294 29.66 0.06 -6.51
N GLN A 295 28.34 0.21 -6.41
CA GLN A 295 27.59 -0.21 -5.25
C GLN A 295 26.14 -0.53 -5.63
N THR A 296 25.54 -1.45 -4.89
CA THR A 296 24.09 -1.61 -4.81
C THR A 296 23.68 -1.56 -3.35
N TRP A 297 22.54 -0.93 -3.06
CA TRP A 297 21.99 -0.84 -1.70
C TRP A 297 20.47 -0.75 -1.73
N TRP A 298 19.82 -0.82 -0.56
CA TRP A 298 18.38 -0.69 -0.42
C TRP A 298 18.03 0.20 0.77
N GLY A 299 16.77 0.63 0.85
CA GLY A 299 16.21 1.28 2.01
C GLY A 299 14.70 1.16 2.09
N TYR A 300 14.13 1.59 3.23
CA TYR A 300 12.71 1.47 3.53
C TYR A 300 12.05 2.84 3.62
N ARG A 301 11.32 3.23 2.58
CA ARG A 301 10.56 4.48 2.57
C ARG A 301 9.40 4.40 3.58
N PRO A 302 9.20 5.41 4.44
CA PRO A 302 8.06 5.44 5.35
C PRO A 302 6.80 5.88 4.60
N ALA A 303 6.01 4.95 4.08
CA ALA A 303 4.78 5.25 3.35
C ALA A 303 3.56 5.31 4.28
N THR A 304 2.58 6.12 3.92
CA THR A 304 1.22 6.13 4.49
C THR A 304 0.20 5.70 3.41
N PRO A 305 -1.04 5.33 3.78
CA PRO A 305 -2.06 4.92 2.81
C PRO A 305 -2.39 5.98 1.74
N ASP A 306 -2.27 7.27 2.09
CA ASP A 306 -2.53 8.41 1.22
C ASP A 306 -1.24 9.04 0.64
N GLU A 307 -0.09 8.43 0.92
CA GLU A 307 1.25 8.90 0.54
C GLU A 307 1.65 10.29 1.08
N MET A 308 0.85 10.90 1.96
CA MET A 308 1.14 12.16 2.64
C MET A 308 1.79 11.95 4.02
N PRO A 309 2.72 12.81 4.46
CA PRO A 309 3.36 12.64 5.76
C PRO A 309 2.38 12.76 6.94
N LEU A 310 2.82 12.24 8.10
CA LEU A 310 2.19 12.46 9.39
C LEU A 310 2.98 13.53 10.15
N LEU A 311 2.43 14.74 10.22
CA LEU A 311 3.05 15.90 10.85
C LEU A 311 2.11 16.48 11.91
N GLY A 312 2.68 16.89 13.05
CA GLY A 312 1.94 17.63 14.07
C GLY A 312 1.70 16.85 15.37
N PRO A 313 0.81 17.36 16.24
CA PRO A 313 0.50 16.72 17.52
C PRO A 313 0.08 15.25 17.36
N GLY A 314 0.62 14.40 18.22
CA GLY A 314 0.27 12.98 18.32
C GLY A 314 -0.82 12.72 19.37
N PRO A 315 -1.13 11.45 19.64
CA PRO A 315 -2.19 11.06 20.58
C PRO A 315 -1.90 11.32 22.06
N ALA A 316 -0.68 11.73 22.40
CA ALA A 316 -0.30 12.13 23.76
C ALA A 316 0.04 13.62 23.79
N ALA A 317 -0.26 14.30 24.90
CA ALA A 317 -0.16 15.76 24.98
C ALA A 317 1.27 16.31 24.79
N ASN A 318 2.29 15.50 25.04
CA ASN A 318 3.70 15.84 24.83
C ASN A 318 4.36 15.00 23.70
N LEU A 319 3.56 14.58 22.72
CA LEU A 319 4.04 13.81 21.57
C LEU A 319 3.74 14.56 20.27
N THR A 320 4.73 14.63 19.39
CA THR A 320 4.60 15.16 18.03
C THR A 320 5.09 14.13 17.03
N LEU A 321 4.39 14.00 15.91
CA LEU A 321 4.70 13.11 14.79
C LEU A 321 5.42 13.91 13.70
N ALA A 322 6.48 13.31 13.15
CA ALA A 322 7.19 13.81 11.98
C ALA A 322 7.75 12.62 11.18
N THR A 323 6.86 11.87 10.53
CA THR A 323 7.18 10.63 9.81
C THR A 323 6.30 10.48 8.56
N GLY A 324 6.42 9.39 7.81
CA GLY A 324 5.53 9.10 6.67
C GLY A 324 5.84 9.84 5.37
N HIS A 325 7.02 10.46 5.23
CA HIS A 325 7.38 11.27 4.07
C HIS A 325 7.59 10.50 2.75
N TYR A 326 7.42 9.18 2.75
CA TYR A 326 7.53 8.29 1.59
C TYR A 326 8.76 8.59 0.71
N ARG A 327 8.54 9.11 -0.51
CA ARG A 327 9.58 9.44 -1.51
C ARG A 327 10.16 10.84 -1.35
N ASN A 328 9.47 11.74 -0.68
CA ASN A 328 9.78 13.17 -0.62
C ASN A 328 10.50 13.60 0.67
N GLY A 329 10.98 12.66 1.48
CA GLY A 329 11.63 12.97 2.76
C GLY A 329 12.87 13.86 2.64
N ILE A 330 13.67 13.76 1.57
CA ILE A 330 14.83 14.67 1.41
C ILE A 330 14.37 16.08 1.05
N LEU A 331 13.40 16.20 0.14
CA LEU A 331 12.79 17.46 -0.27
C LEU A 331 12.08 18.16 0.89
N LEU A 332 11.32 17.43 1.70
CA LEU A 332 10.45 17.97 2.74
C LEU A 332 11.17 18.26 4.07
N ALA A 333 12.47 18.00 4.19
CA ALA A 333 13.21 18.19 5.43
C ALA A 333 13.22 19.64 5.95
N PRO A 334 13.53 20.67 5.14
CA PRO A 334 13.50 22.06 5.59
C PRO A 334 12.13 22.49 6.11
N ILE A 335 11.06 22.26 5.33
CA ILE A 335 9.72 22.70 5.73
C ILE A 335 9.20 21.91 6.93
N THR A 336 9.49 20.61 7.02
CA THR A 336 9.06 19.80 8.16
C THR A 336 9.72 20.28 9.45
N ALA A 337 11.03 20.56 9.43
CA ALA A 337 11.74 21.10 10.59
C ALA A 337 11.09 22.40 11.06
N HIS A 338 10.85 23.31 10.12
CA HIS A 338 10.25 24.60 10.40
C HIS A 338 8.86 24.48 11.02
N LEU A 339 7.93 23.79 10.35
CA LEU A 339 6.54 23.69 10.81
C LEU A 339 6.41 22.97 12.16
N ILE A 340 7.23 21.95 12.40
CA ILE A 340 7.23 21.23 13.68
C ILE A 340 7.77 22.12 14.81
N CYS A 341 8.85 22.86 14.59
CA CYS A 341 9.38 23.77 15.61
C CYS A 341 8.41 24.93 15.90
N GLU A 342 7.78 25.50 14.87
CA GLU A 342 6.71 26.50 15.01
C GLU A 342 5.56 25.95 15.87
N SER A 343 5.10 24.73 15.58
CA SER A 343 4.03 24.07 16.33
C SER A 343 4.41 23.84 17.80
N LEU A 344 5.64 23.41 18.06
CA LEU A 344 6.15 23.21 19.43
C LEU A 344 6.31 24.53 20.21
N ALA A 345 6.56 25.64 19.51
CA ALA A 345 6.55 26.98 20.08
C ALA A 345 5.14 27.55 20.32
N GLY A 346 4.09 26.74 20.13
CA GLY A 346 2.69 27.12 20.37
C GLY A 346 2.03 27.87 19.22
N ARG A 347 2.66 27.93 18.03
CA ARG A 347 2.06 28.52 16.83
C ARG A 347 1.23 27.47 16.07
N THR A 348 0.34 27.92 15.19
CA THR A 348 -0.53 27.06 14.36
C THR A 348 -0.24 27.29 12.87
N PRO A 349 0.76 26.59 12.29
CA PRO A 349 1.14 26.84 10.90
C PRO A 349 0.05 26.38 9.92
N ASN A 350 -0.32 27.23 8.96
CA ASN A 350 -1.42 26.96 8.01
C ASN A 350 -1.20 25.72 7.13
N LEU A 351 0.05 25.33 6.88
CA LEU A 351 0.38 24.17 6.05
C LEU A 351 0.29 22.83 6.81
N LEU A 352 0.19 22.83 8.14
CA LEU A 352 0.29 21.61 8.95
C LEU A 352 -1.03 20.80 9.08
N PRO A 353 -2.25 21.40 9.19
CA PRO A 353 -3.49 20.67 9.45
C PRO A 353 -3.79 19.48 8.52
N PRO A 354 -3.57 19.55 7.19
CA PRO A 354 -3.83 18.42 6.29
C PRO A 354 -3.01 17.16 6.61
N PHE A 355 -1.92 17.30 7.37
CA PHE A 355 -0.98 16.24 7.68
C PHE A 355 -1.15 15.64 9.08
N SER A 356 -2.21 16.02 9.81
CA SER A 356 -2.57 15.43 11.10
C SER A 356 -2.80 13.92 10.96
N TYR A 357 -2.39 13.13 11.96
CA TYR A 357 -2.69 11.69 11.99
C TYR A 357 -4.18 11.40 12.19
N GLN A 358 -4.94 12.38 12.70
CA GLN A 358 -6.38 12.24 12.95
C GLN A 358 -7.18 12.12 11.66
N ARG A 359 -6.65 12.53 10.51
CA ARG A 359 -7.30 12.35 9.20
C ARG A 359 -7.59 10.88 8.85
N PHE A 360 -6.95 9.94 9.55
CA PHE A 360 -7.21 8.50 9.42
C PHE A 360 -8.19 7.95 10.47
N ASN A 361 -8.51 8.74 11.49
CA ASN A 361 -9.41 8.36 12.58
C ASN A 361 -10.80 8.98 12.43
N ASP A 362 -10.91 10.10 11.71
CA ASP A 362 -12.19 10.71 11.43
C ASP A 362 -12.92 9.89 10.35
N PRO A 363 -14.23 9.56 10.54
CA PRO A 363 -15.05 9.17 9.41
C PRO A 363 -14.96 10.30 8.36
N PRO A 364 -15.09 10.01 7.05
CA PRO A 364 -15.03 11.06 6.03
C PRO A 364 -16.08 12.12 6.39
N SER A 365 -15.63 13.24 6.95
CA SER A 365 -16.51 14.34 7.29
C SER A 365 -16.93 15.00 5.98
N PRO A 366 -18.22 15.30 5.77
CA PRO A 366 -18.59 16.20 4.70
C PRO A 366 -17.92 17.55 4.99
N ASN A 367 -16.97 17.94 4.13
CA ASN A 367 -16.28 19.23 4.07
C ASN A 367 -16.66 20.29 5.14
N PRO A 368 -15.75 20.67 6.04
CA PRO A 368 -15.75 21.99 6.66
C PRO A 368 -14.85 22.92 5.79
N ASN A 369 -15.20 24.14 5.41
CA ASN A 369 -15.92 25.17 6.16
C ASN A 369 -16.31 26.39 5.25
N PRO A 370 -17.01 27.41 5.81
CA PRO A 370 -17.88 28.38 5.15
C PRO A 370 -17.40 29.85 5.23
N LEU A 371 -18.18 30.75 4.62
CA LEU A 371 -18.35 32.18 4.97
C LEU A 371 -19.83 32.50 4.64
N GLY A 372 -20.69 33.15 5.42
CA GLY A 372 -20.67 33.84 6.70
C GLY A 372 -22.08 34.45 6.88
N THR A 373 -22.55 34.56 8.12
CA THR A 373 -23.88 35.10 8.48
C THR A 373 -23.98 36.61 8.19
N GLY A 374 -24.98 37.02 7.40
CA GLY A 374 -25.39 38.42 7.21
C GLY A 374 -26.79 38.50 6.62
N GLU A 375 -27.64 39.35 7.20
CA GLU A 375 -29.05 39.57 6.84
C GLU A 375 -29.31 39.84 5.34
N PRO A 376 -30.53 39.56 4.83
CA PRO A 376 -30.84 39.72 3.41
C PRO A 376 -31.01 41.20 3.04
N ARG A 377 -30.14 41.71 2.14
CA ARG A 377 -30.34 42.98 1.43
C ARG A 377 -30.16 42.82 -0.09
N PRO A 378 -30.87 43.63 -0.89
CA PRO A 378 -31.38 43.23 -2.20
C PRO A 378 -30.34 43.34 -3.32
N TYR A 379 -30.44 42.44 -4.29
CA TYR A 379 -29.64 42.45 -5.51
C TYR A 379 -29.99 43.67 -6.39
N PRO A 380 -28.99 44.32 -7.01
CA PRO A 380 -29.22 45.33 -8.03
C PRO A 380 -29.59 44.65 -9.35
N THR A 381 -30.61 45.20 -10.02
CA THR A 381 -31.01 44.89 -11.39
C THR A 381 -29.91 45.29 -12.40
N PRO A 382 -29.57 44.44 -13.38
CA PRO A 382 -29.03 44.91 -14.65
C PRO A 382 -30.17 45.09 -15.65
N ASP A 383 -30.32 46.32 -16.11
CA ASP A 383 -31.23 46.72 -17.15
C ASP A 383 -30.79 46.15 -18.51
N SER A 384 -31.75 45.47 -19.15
CA SER A 384 -32.04 45.34 -20.58
C SER A 384 -30.93 45.55 -21.65
N GLN A 385 -30.64 44.49 -22.42
CA GLN A 385 -30.98 44.35 -23.86
C GLN A 385 -30.02 43.38 -24.59
N LEU A 386 -30.48 42.17 -24.93
CA LEU A 386 -29.97 41.36 -26.05
C LEU A 386 -31.15 40.57 -26.70
N PRO A 387 -31.10 40.29 -28.01
CA PRO A 387 -32.27 40.06 -28.85
C PRO A 387 -32.74 38.59 -28.89
N THR A 388 -34.00 38.41 -29.32
CA THR A 388 -34.74 37.14 -29.40
C THR A 388 -34.21 36.19 -30.48
N PRO A 389 -34.22 34.86 -30.24
CA PRO A 389 -33.80 33.86 -31.21
C PRO A 389 -35.00 33.43 -32.06
N ASP A 390 -35.05 33.91 -33.29
CA ASP A 390 -35.70 33.19 -34.39
C ASP A 390 -34.67 33.04 -35.51
N SER A 391 -34.57 31.82 -36.03
CA SER A 391 -33.61 31.30 -37.02
C SER A 391 -32.23 30.87 -36.49
N LEU A 392 -32.10 29.57 -36.19
CA LEU A 392 -30.99 28.65 -36.54
C LEU A 392 -31.40 27.22 -36.11
N PRO A 393 -31.04 26.14 -36.83
CA PRO A 393 -31.72 24.84 -36.76
C PRO A 393 -31.35 24.04 -35.51
N GLN A 394 -32.36 23.50 -34.82
CA GLN A 394 -32.21 22.54 -33.73
C GLN A 394 -31.75 21.18 -34.27
N LEU A 395 -30.52 20.77 -33.92
CA LEU A 395 -30.14 19.36 -33.88
C LEU A 395 -30.35 18.86 -32.46
N THR A 396 -31.57 18.40 -32.19
CA THR A 396 -31.94 17.74 -30.93
C THR A 396 -31.58 16.26 -31.05
N MET A 397 -30.47 15.81 -30.45
CA MET A 397 -30.28 14.38 -30.19
C MET A 397 -31.09 14.01 -28.93
N THR A 398 -32.33 13.59 -29.14
CA THR A 398 -33.15 12.95 -28.11
C THR A 398 -32.63 11.52 -27.94
N LEU A 399 -31.91 11.23 -26.85
CA LEU A 399 -31.70 9.85 -26.41
C LEU A 399 -33.03 9.34 -25.86
N THR A 400 -33.87 8.79 -26.75
CA THR A 400 -34.98 7.94 -26.34
C THR A 400 -34.38 6.64 -25.79
N ALA A 401 -34.32 6.52 -24.47
CA ALA A 401 -34.15 5.23 -23.82
C ALA A 401 -35.35 4.36 -24.18
N THR A 402 -35.22 3.63 -25.28
CA THR A 402 -36.03 2.45 -25.53
C THR A 402 -35.74 1.47 -24.40
N PRO A 403 -36.76 0.86 -23.76
CA PRO A 403 -36.49 -0.22 -22.83
C PRO A 403 -35.78 -1.29 -23.63
N ILE A 404 -34.51 -1.54 -23.31
CA ILE A 404 -33.76 -2.65 -23.87
C ILE A 404 -34.47 -3.89 -23.34
N GLU A 405 -35.39 -4.43 -24.15
CA GLU A 405 -35.74 -5.84 -24.07
C GLU A 405 -34.43 -6.60 -24.05
N SER A 406 -34.25 -7.35 -22.97
CA SER A 406 -33.13 -8.22 -22.65
C SER A 406 -32.49 -8.87 -23.87
N ALA A 407 -31.56 -8.15 -24.51
CA ALA A 407 -30.51 -8.74 -25.30
C ALA A 407 -29.58 -9.42 -24.28
N ASN A 408 -29.92 -10.65 -23.94
CA ASN A 408 -29.02 -11.58 -23.26
C ASN A 408 -27.81 -11.80 -24.19
N ALA A 409 -26.89 -10.84 -24.22
CA ALA A 409 -25.49 -11.18 -24.47
C ALA A 409 -25.16 -12.23 -23.43
N ALA A 410 -24.96 -13.47 -23.87
CA ALA A 410 -24.85 -14.63 -22.98
C ALA A 410 -23.68 -14.40 -22.03
N ILE A 411 -23.98 -13.94 -20.82
CA ILE A 411 -23.05 -13.98 -19.69
C ILE A 411 -22.61 -15.44 -19.61
N PRO A 412 -21.30 -15.75 -19.65
CA PRO A 412 -20.83 -17.12 -19.54
C PRO A 412 -21.48 -17.76 -18.32
N ALA A 413 -22.26 -18.83 -18.55
CA ALA A 413 -22.95 -19.50 -17.46
C ALA A 413 -21.89 -20.14 -16.56
N ASP A 414 -21.77 -19.66 -15.32
CA ASP A 414 -20.87 -20.30 -14.35
C ASP A 414 -21.38 -21.70 -14.03
N THR A 415 -20.47 -22.67 -13.96
CA THR A 415 -20.83 -24.01 -13.50
C THR A 415 -20.99 -23.99 -11.98
N PRO A 416 -21.88 -24.83 -11.42
CA PRO A 416 -21.94 -25.01 -9.98
C PRO A 416 -20.60 -25.47 -9.40
N LEU A 417 -20.33 -25.11 -8.15
CA LEU A 417 -19.21 -25.65 -7.37
C LEU A 417 -19.52 -27.11 -7.03
N VAL A 418 -18.64 -28.04 -7.39
CA VAL A 418 -18.82 -29.45 -7.05
C VAL A 418 -17.72 -29.89 -6.09
N ILE A 419 -18.09 -30.35 -4.90
CA ILE A 419 -17.17 -30.91 -3.90
C ILE A 419 -17.68 -32.30 -3.54
N ALA A 420 -16.83 -33.32 -3.66
CA ALA A 420 -17.15 -34.72 -3.37
C ALA A 420 -18.49 -35.19 -4.00
N GLY A 421 -18.76 -34.76 -5.24
CA GLY A 421 -19.97 -35.13 -5.99
C GLY A 421 -21.23 -34.32 -5.67
N ARG A 422 -21.18 -33.40 -4.69
CA ARG A 422 -22.30 -32.51 -4.35
C ARG A 422 -22.14 -31.15 -5.00
N SER A 423 -23.22 -30.67 -5.61
CA SER A 423 -23.28 -29.39 -6.33
C SER A 423 -23.79 -28.26 -5.42
N PHE A 424 -23.17 -27.08 -5.53
CA PHE A 424 -23.52 -25.85 -4.84
C PHE A 424 -23.59 -24.68 -5.83
N ALA A 425 -24.62 -23.85 -5.72
CA ALA A 425 -24.76 -22.62 -6.49
C ALA A 425 -23.87 -21.49 -5.94
N SER A 426 -23.61 -21.51 -4.63
CA SER A 426 -22.77 -20.53 -3.96
C SER A 426 -21.32 -21.00 -3.85
N ARG A 427 -20.39 -20.07 -4.11
CA ARG A 427 -18.94 -20.25 -3.94
C ARG A 427 -18.44 -19.65 -2.63
N LEU A 428 -19.33 -19.07 -1.81
CA LEU A 428 -18.99 -18.55 -0.50
C LEU A 428 -19.40 -19.56 0.57
N MET A 429 -18.45 -19.89 1.44
CA MET A 429 -18.65 -20.62 2.68
C MET A 429 -18.40 -19.66 3.85
N THR A 430 -19.15 -19.82 4.95
CA THR A 430 -18.96 -19.03 6.18
C THR A 430 -18.93 -19.94 7.40
N GLY A 431 -18.87 -19.39 8.60
CA GLY A 431 -18.94 -20.13 9.85
C GLY A 431 -20.06 -19.66 10.76
N SER A 432 -20.30 -20.42 11.83
CA SER A 432 -21.28 -20.11 12.87
C SER A 432 -20.66 -19.49 14.13
N GLY A 433 -19.43 -18.99 14.04
CA GLY A 433 -18.63 -18.58 15.19
C GLY A 433 -18.31 -17.09 15.25
N LYS A 434 -18.22 -16.56 16.48
CA LYS A 434 -17.81 -15.18 16.82
C LYS A 434 -18.86 -14.09 16.57
N TYR A 435 -20.12 -14.46 16.34
CA TYR A 435 -21.26 -13.54 16.34
C TYR A 435 -21.69 -13.23 17.77
N ASP A 436 -22.28 -12.04 17.97
CA ASP A 436 -22.80 -11.59 19.27
C ASP A 436 -24.06 -12.37 19.68
N ASP A 437 -24.90 -12.74 18.70
CA ASP A 437 -26.14 -13.49 18.92
C ASP A 437 -26.52 -14.35 17.69
N PHE A 438 -27.43 -15.31 17.89
CA PHE A 438 -27.87 -16.24 16.85
C PHE A 438 -28.70 -15.57 15.75
N GLU A 439 -29.47 -14.53 16.05
CA GLU A 439 -30.30 -13.85 15.05
C GLU A 439 -29.42 -13.11 14.04
N THR A 440 -28.43 -12.37 14.52
CA THR A 440 -27.43 -11.71 13.68
C THR A 440 -26.67 -12.73 12.83
N MET A 441 -26.32 -13.89 13.39
CA MET A 441 -25.69 -14.99 12.65
C MET A 441 -26.61 -15.50 11.52
N ARG A 442 -27.89 -15.78 11.80
CA ARG A 442 -28.88 -16.24 10.79
C ARG A 442 -29.03 -15.24 9.66
N GLN A 443 -29.24 -13.97 10.00
CA GLN A 443 -29.42 -12.90 9.03
C GLN A 443 -28.17 -12.73 8.17
N SER A 444 -26.98 -12.82 8.76
CA SER A 444 -25.71 -12.69 8.04
C SER A 444 -25.47 -13.86 7.08
N ILE A 445 -25.70 -15.10 7.53
CA ILE A 445 -25.63 -16.30 6.69
C ILE A 445 -26.59 -16.18 5.51
N ALA A 446 -27.87 -15.84 5.77
CA ALA A 446 -28.87 -15.67 4.75
C ALA A 446 -28.50 -14.56 3.75
N ALA A 447 -28.03 -13.41 4.25
CA ALA A 447 -27.64 -12.27 3.42
C ALA A 447 -26.41 -12.56 2.54
N SER A 448 -25.51 -13.44 3.01
CA SER A 448 -24.33 -13.85 2.26
C SER A 448 -24.64 -14.79 1.09
N GLY A 449 -25.79 -15.48 1.14
CA GLY A 449 -26.16 -16.49 0.15
C GLY A 449 -25.24 -17.72 0.17
N CYS A 450 -24.49 -17.96 1.25
CA CYS A 450 -23.69 -19.17 1.38
C CYS A 450 -24.57 -20.42 1.55
N GLU A 451 -24.14 -21.54 0.98
CA GLU A 451 -24.82 -22.83 1.13
C GLU A 451 -24.05 -23.79 2.03
N ILE A 452 -22.82 -23.46 2.40
CA ILE A 452 -21.97 -24.26 3.29
C ILE A 452 -21.60 -23.43 4.50
N VAL A 453 -21.91 -23.95 5.70
CA VAL A 453 -21.57 -23.30 6.98
C VAL A 453 -20.69 -24.23 7.81
N THR A 454 -19.50 -23.74 8.17
CA THR A 454 -18.59 -24.48 9.03
C THR A 454 -18.96 -24.37 10.50
N VAL A 455 -18.93 -25.51 11.20
CA VAL A 455 -19.37 -25.63 12.59
C VAL A 455 -18.34 -26.38 13.42
N ALA A 456 -17.94 -25.78 14.54
CA ALA A 456 -17.15 -26.49 15.54
C ALA A 456 -18.04 -27.51 16.26
N VAL A 457 -17.63 -28.78 16.24
CA VAL A 457 -18.38 -29.94 16.76
C VAL A 457 -18.92 -29.70 18.19
N ARG A 458 -18.12 -29.07 19.06
CA ARG A 458 -18.52 -28.71 20.44
C ARG A 458 -19.71 -27.75 20.57
N ARG A 459 -20.09 -27.01 19.53
CA ARG A 459 -21.14 -25.97 19.57
C ARG A 459 -22.56 -26.49 19.31
N VAL A 460 -22.69 -27.73 18.84
CA VAL A 460 -24.01 -28.33 18.53
C VAL A 460 -24.56 -29.10 19.73
N GLN A 461 -23.71 -29.46 20.70
CA GLN A 461 -24.06 -30.29 21.85
C GLN A 461 -24.74 -29.53 23.02
N THR A 462 -24.94 -28.22 22.92
CA THR A 462 -25.45 -27.40 24.03
C THR A 462 -26.98 -27.35 24.06
N ASN A 463 -27.60 -28.22 24.87
CA ASN A 463 -28.99 -28.13 25.32
C ASN A 463 -29.06 -27.53 26.74
N ALA A 464 -28.53 -26.32 26.93
CA ALA A 464 -28.72 -25.62 28.21
C ALA A 464 -30.15 -25.02 28.25
N PRO A 465 -30.93 -25.19 29.33
CA PRO A 465 -32.29 -24.65 29.41
C PRO A 465 -32.30 -23.13 29.19
N GLY A 466 -33.02 -22.66 28.15
CA GLY A 466 -33.17 -21.24 27.83
C GLY A 466 -32.18 -20.66 26.81
N HIS A 467 -31.33 -21.48 26.17
CA HIS A 467 -30.50 -21.06 25.05
C HIS A 467 -30.83 -21.91 23.81
N GLU A 468 -31.22 -21.28 22.70
CA GLU A 468 -31.33 -21.97 21.39
C GLU A 468 -29.96 -22.59 21.06
N GLY A 469 -29.95 -23.91 20.82
CA GLY A 469 -28.74 -24.60 20.36
C GLY A 469 -28.47 -24.25 18.89
N LEU A 470 -27.20 -24.31 18.47
CA LEU A 470 -26.85 -24.10 17.05
C LEU A 470 -27.59 -25.05 16.09
N ALA A 471 -27.99 -26.23 16.58
CA ALA A 471 -28.82 -27.19 15.85
C ALA A 471 -30.18 -26.61 15.43
N GLU A 472 -30.79 -25.78 16.27
CA GLU A 472 -32.12 -25.18 16.06
C GLU A 472 -32.03 -23.82 15.36
N ALA A 473 -30.85 -23.19 15.39
CA ALA A 473 -30.62 -21.87 14.83
C ALA A 473 -30.53 -21.83 13.29
N LEU A 474 -30.30 -22.96 12.60
CA LEU A 474 -30.15 -22.99 11.15
C LEU A 474 -31.04 -24.03 10.50
N ASP A 475 -31.53 -23.72 9.29
CA ASP A 475 -32.27 -24.66 8.46
C ASP A 475 -31.29 -25.57 7.71
N TRP A 476 -30.94 -26.70 8.32
CA TRP A 476 -30.01 -27.69 7.77
C TRP A 476 -30.54 -28.44 6.54
N SER A 477 -31.81 -28.22 6.15
CA SER A 477 -32.33 -28.67 4.86
C SER A 477 -31.87 -27.79 3.69
N LYS A 478 -31.50 -26.53 3.97
CA LYS A 478 -31.01 -25.56 2.98
C LYS A 478 -29.51 -25.33 3.08
N ILE A 479 -28.92 -25.51 4.26
CA ILE A 479 -27.50 -25.29 4.52
C ILE A 479 -26.80 -26.63 4.71
N TRP A 480 -25.72 -26.84 3.95
CA TRP A 480 -24.84 -27.97 4.13
C TRP A 480 -23.87 -27.72 5.29
N MET A 481 -23.82 -28.65 6.24
CA MET A 481 -22.92 -28.50 7.37
C MET A 481 -21.49 -28.90 6.96
N LEU A 482 -20.51 -28.10 7.35
CA LEU A 482 -19.08 -28.43 7.25
C LEU A 482 -18.48 -28.56 8.66
N PRO A 483 -18.54 -29.75 9.29
CA PRO A 483 -17.91 -29.99 10.58
C PRO A 483 -16.43 -29.64 10.54
N ASN A 484 -15.95 -28.89 11.53
CA ASN A 484 -14.52 -28.58 11.64
C ASN A 484 -13.89 -29.15 12.90
N THR A 485 -12.57 -29.34 12.82
CA THR A 485 -11.73 -29.87 13.88
C THR A 485 -11.02 -28.76 14.68
N ALA A 486 -11.57 -27.55 14.65
CA ALA A 486 -11.00 -26.38 15.32
C ALA A 486 -10.70 -26.63 16.80
N GLY A 487 -9.45 -26.37 17.19
CA GLY A 487 -8.94 -26.58 18.54
C GLY A 487 -8.18 -27.89 18.74
N CYS A 488 -8.09 -28.76 17.73
CA CYS A 488 -7.22 -29.92 17.75
C CYS A 488 -5.76 -29.52 17.47
N GLN A 489 -4.84 -30.04 18.27
CA GLN A 489 -3.41 -29.75 18.14
C GLN A 489 -2.64 -30.90 17.46
N THR A 490 -3.23 -32.10 17.44
CA THR A 490 -2.62 -33.30 16.88
C THR A 490 -3.51 -33.97 15.83
N ALA A 491 -2.91 -34.79 14.96
CA ALA A 491 -3.63 -35.57 13.97
C ALA A 491 -4.68 -36.50 14.61
N GLU A 492 -4.31 -37.18 15.70
CA GLU A 492 -5.22 -38.08 16.42
C GLU A 492 -6.46 -37.38 16.98
N GLU A 493 -6.29 -36.18 17.55
CA GLU A 493 -7.40 -35.38 18.04
C GLU A 493 -8.34 -34.98 16.90
N ALA A 494 -7.76 -34.49 15.79
CA ALA A 494 -8.53 -34.08 14.63
C ALA A 494 -9.33 -35.26 14.03
N ILE A 495 -8.73 -36.45 13.92
CA ILE A 495 -9.44 -37.66 13.45
C ILE A 495 -10.62 -38.00 14.38
N ARG A 496 -10.43 -37.96 15.70
CA ARG A 496 -11.51 -38.24 16.66
C ARG A 496 -12.66 -37.23 16.54
N VAL A 497 -12.33 -35.94 16.42
CA VAL A 497 -13.33 -34.87 16.29
C VAL A 497 -14.04 -34.95 14.93
N ALA A 498 -13.34 -35.29 13.85
CA ALA A 498 -13.94 -35.50 12.53
C ALA A 498 -15.01 -36.60 12.55
N ARG A 499 -14.73 -37.73 13.20
CA ARG A 499 -15.69 -38.83 13.39
C ARG A 499 -16.94 -38.38 14.13
N LEU A 500 -16.77 -37.59 15.20
CA LEU A 500 -17.90 -37.02 15.94
C LEU A 500 -18.70 -36.03 15.07
N GLY A 501 -18.01 -35.21 14.27
CA GLY A 501 -18.64 -34.27 13.33
C GLY A 501 -19.54 -34.96 12.31
N ARG A 502 -19.11 -36.10 11.76
CA ARG A 502 -19.94 -36.93 10.87
C ARG A 502 -21.20 -37.46 11.54
N GLU A 503 -21.09 -37.98 12.76
CA GLU A 503 -22.27 -38.46 13.50
C GLU A 503 -23.24 -37.32 13.83
N MET A 504 -22.73 -36.11 14.10
CA MET A 504 -23.57 -34.94 14.28
C MET A 504 -24.29 -34.51 13.00
N ALA A 505 -23.65 -34.61 11.83
CA ALA A 505 -24.31 -34.29 10.56
C ALA A 505 -25.51 -35.20 10.30
N LYS A 506 -25.36 -36.49 10.61
CA LYS A 506 -26.46 -37.46 10.55
C LYS A 506 -27.62 -37.08 11.48
N LEU A 507 -27.31 -36.65 12.73
CA LEU A 507 -28.34 -36.20 13.68
C LEU A 507 -29.13 -34.97 13.19
N LEU A 508 -28.52 -34.13 12.36
CA LEU A 508 -29.14 -32.96 11.73
C LEU A 508 -29.82 -33.29 10.38
N GLY A 509 -29.98 -34.58 10.06
CA GLY A 509 -30.67 -35.05 8.86
C GLY A 509 -29.82 -35.09 7.59
N GLN A 510 -28.49 -34.96 7.70
CA GLN A 510 -27.56 -35.06 6.57
C GLN A 510 -26.82 -36.40 6.61
N GLU A 511 -27.54 -37.49 6.34
CA GLU A 511 -27.07 -38.89 6.52
C GLU A 511 -25.85 -39.25 5.66
N ASP A 512 -25.74 -38.63 4.50
CA ASP A 512 -24.69 -38.79 3.50
C ASP A 512 -23.54 -37.77 3.63
N ASN A 513 -23.59 -36.91 4.64
CA ASN A 513 -22.57 -35.88 4.83
C ASN A 513 -21.28 -36.45 5.46
N ASN A 514 -20.28 -36.60 4.60
CA ASN A 514 -18.94 -37.03 4.98
C ASN A 514 -17.90 -35.89 4.98
N PHE A 515 -18.34 -34.63 4.94
CA PHE A 515 -17.43 -33.49 4.84
C PHE A 515 -16.73 -33.25 6.18
N VAL A 516 -15.45 -32.87 6.11
CA VAL A 516 -14.71 -32.37 7.27
C VAL A 516 -13.76 -31.28 6.86
N LYS A 517 -13.85 -30.12 7.51
CA LYS A 517 -12.81 -29.10 7.50
C LYS A 517 -11.71 -29.53 8.48
N LEU A 518 -10.61 -30.02 7.92
CA LEU A 518 -9.51 -30.57 8.71
C LEU A 518 -8.54 -29.44 9.09
N GLU A 519 -8.36 -29.25 10.39
CA GLU A 519 -7.56 -28.22 11.02
C GLU A 519 -6.73 -28.87 12.13
N VAL A 520 -5.41 -28.92 11.95
CA VAL A 520 -4.45 -29.36 12.98
C VAL A 520 -3.57 -28.17 13.33
N ILE A 521 -3.81 -27.54 14.48
CA ILE A 521 -3.22 -26.24 14.84
C ILE A 521 -2.59 -26.36 16.24
N PRO A 522 -1.31 -26.74 16.33
CA PRO A 522 -0.60 -26.81 17.61
C PRO A 522 -0.26 -25.41 18.17
N ASP A 523 -0.14 -24.40 17.30
CA ASP A 523 0.20 -23.03 17.68
C ASP A 523 -1.04 -22.23 18.10
N ALA A 524 -1.19 -22.00 19.41
CA ALA A 524 -2.29 -21.22 19.97
C ALA A 524 -2.16 -19.69 19.77
N LYS A 525 -0.98 -19.18 19.41
CA LYS A 525 -0.70 -17.75 19.27
C LYS A 525 -0.90 -17.27 17.84
N TYR A 526 -0.30 -17.95 16.88
CA TYR A 526 -0.35 -17.56 15.46
C TYR A 526 -1.36 -18.36 14.66
N LEU A 527 -1.94 -19.43 15.22
CA LEU A 527 -3.00 -20.23 14.60
C LEU A 527 -2.62 -20.76 13.21
N LEU A 528 -1.35 -21.13 13.02
CA LEU A 528 -0.85 -21.71 11.79
C LEU A 528 -1.08 -23.22 11.78
N PRO A 529 -1.54 -23.81 10.65
CA PRO A 529 -1.74 -25.24 10.56
C PRO A 529 -0.41 -25.98 10.48
N ASP A 530 -0.32 -27.13 11.17
CA ASP A 530 0.80 -28.05 11.06
C ASP A 530 0.69 -28.86 9.75
N PRO A 531 1.65 -28.71 8.81
CA PRO A 531 1.61 -29.40 7.54
C PRO A 531 1.71 -30.92 7.67
N ILE A 532 2.45 -31.43 8.67
CA ILE A 532 2.71 -32.87 8.83
C ILE A 532 1.48 -33.55 9.45
N GLY A 533 1.03 -33.05 10.60
CA GLY A 533 -0.16 -33.59 11.26
C GLY A 533 -1.42 -33.47 10.40
N THR A 534 -1.54 -32.41 9.59
CA THR A 534 -2.67 -32.28 8.64
C THR A 534 -2.63 -33.37 7.56
N LEU A 535 -1.47 -33.67 6.97
CA LEU A 535 -1.34 -34.73 5.97
C LEU A 535 -1.63 -36.12 6.57
N GLU A 536 -1.08 -36.41 7.74
CA GLU A 536 -1.32 -37.67 8.46
C GLU A 536 -2.82 -37.90 8.74
N ALA A 537 -3.49 -36.89 9.28
CA ALA A 537 -4.94 -36.98 9.53
C ALA A 537 -5.75 -37.11 8.24
N ALA A 538 -5.36 -36.39 7.18
CA ALA A 538 -6.03 -36.45 5.88
C ALA A 538 -5.96 -37.85 5.28
N GLU A 539 -4.78 -38.48 5.23
CA GLU A 539 -4.60 -39.84 4.70
C GLU A 539 -5.48 -40.86 5.42
N GLN A 540 -5.62 -40.74 6.74
CA GLN A 540 -6.47 -41.64 7.53
C GLN A 540 -7.95 -41.37 7.28
N LEU A 541 -8.38 -40.11 7.27
CA LEU A 541 -9.78 -39.75 7.10
C LEU A 541 -10.29 -40.07 5.68
N VAL A 542 -9.46 -39.87 4.65
CA VAL A 542 -9.82 -40.27 3.28
C VAL A 542 -10.04 -41.79 3.19
N LYS A 543 -9.17 -42.61 3.81
CA LYS A 543 -9.36 -44.08 3.90
C LYS A 543 -10.65 -44.47 4.62
N GLU A 544 -11.13 -43.64 5.54
CA GLU A 544 -12.40 -43.81 6.26
C GLU A 544 -13.63 -43.27 5.51
N GLY A 545 -13.44 -42.80 4.27
CA GLY A 545 -14.52 -42.31 3.40
C GLY A 545 -14.94 -40.87 3.66
N PHE A 546 -14.12 -40.07 4.36
CA PHE A 546 -14.39 -38.64 4.52
C PHE A 546 -14.09 -37.86 3.23
N ALA A 547 -14.93 -36.87 2.94
CA ALA A 547 -14.60 -35.77 2.06
C ALA A 547 -13.79 -34.75 2.86
N VAL A 548 -12.46 -34.87 2.80
CA VAL A 548 -11.54 -34.03 3.58
C VAL A 548 -11.27 -32.72 2.85
N LEU A 549 -11.49 -31.60 3.55
CA LEU A 549 -11.18 -30.24 3.12
C LEU A 549 -10.07 -29.68 4.05
N PRO A 550 -8.78 -29.84 3.72
CA PRO A 550 -7.67 -29.55 4.61
C PRO A 550 -7.29 -28.06 4.60
N TYR A 551 -7.26 -27.45 5.79
CA TYR A 551 -6.76 -26.09 6.02
C TYR A 551 -5.23 -26.09 6.11
N ILE A 552 -4.57 -25.41 5.19
CA ILE A 552 -3.11 -25.46 5.04
C ILE A 552 -2.49 -24.06 4.82
N ASN A 553 -1.19 -23.96 5.07
CA ASN A 553 -0.39 -22.85 4.56
C ASN A 553 -0.46 -22.82 3.02
N ALA A 554 -0.22 -21.65 2.42
CA ALA A 554 -0.09 -21.52 0.96
C ALA A 554 1.22 -22.18 0.46
N ASP A 555 1.23 -23.51 0.44
CA ASP A 555 2.33 -24.38 0.05
C ASP A 555 1.87 -25.30 -1.10
N PRO A 556 2.33 -25.05 -2.34
CA PRO A 556 1.97 -25.85 -3.50
C PRO A 556 2.32 -27.33 -3.40
N LEU A 557 3.43 -27.68 -2.74
CA LEU A 557 3.87 -29.06 -2.63
C LEU A 557 2.99 -29.84 -1.65
N LEU A 558 2.63 -29.22 -0.52
CA LEU A 558 1.70 -29.83 0.43
C LEU A 558 0.30 -29.97 -0.17
N ALA A 559 -0.18 -28.94 -0.88
CA ALA A 559 -1.46 -29.01 -1.58
C ALA A 559 -1.51 -30.20 -2.55
N LYS A 560 -0.45 -30.39 -3.34
CA LYS A 560 -0.36 -31.54 -4.26
C LYS A 560 -0.36 -32.88 -3.51
N ARG A 561 0.36 -33.00 -2.39
CA ARG A 561 0.34 -34.23 -1.58
C ARG A 561 -1.02 -34.55 -0.99
N LEU A 562 -1.77 -33.53 -0.55
CA LEU A 562 -3.12 -33.70 -0.02
C LEU A 562 -4.12 -34.08 -1.11
N GLU A 563 -3.99 -33.50 -2.30
CA GLU A 563 -4.72 -33.96 -3.49
C GLU A 563 -4.41 -35.43 -3.79
N ASP A 564 -3.14 -35.82 -3.84
CA ASP A 564 -2.71 -37.20 -4.12
C ASP A 564 -3.16 -38.18 -3.02
N ALA A 565 -3.30 -37.71 -1.78
CA ALA A 565 -3.88 -38.47 -0.67
C ALA A 565 -5.40 -38.69 -0.81
N GLY A 566 -6.05 -37.98 -1.74
CA GLY A 566 -7.49 -38.08 -2.03
C GLY A 566 -8.37 -37.07 -1.30
N CYS A 567 -7.81 -35.94 -0.82
CA CYS A 567 -8.63 -34.85 -0.29
C CYS A 567 -9.60 -34.31 -1.35
N ALA A 568 -10.81 -33.93 -0.91
CA ALA A 568 -11.87 -33.46 -1.79
C ALA A 568 -11.67 -32.01 -2.26
N THR A 569 -10.84 -31.24 -1.54
CA THR A 569 -10.37 -29.90 -1.88
C THR A 569 -8.96 -29.70 -1.36
N VAL A 570 -8.37 -28.53 -1.63
CA VAL A 570 -7.28 -27.96 -0.85
C VAL A 570 -7.65 -26.56 -0.38
N MET A 571 -7.35 -26.22 0.87
CA MET A 571 -7.75 -24.94 1.46
C MET A 571 -6.55 -24.09 1.91
N PRO A 572 -5.83 -23.43 0.99
CA PRO A 572 -4.71 -22.57 1.35
C PRO A 572 -5.19 -21.31 2.07
N LEU A 573 -4.45 -20.94 3.11
CA LEU A 573 -4.74 -19.73 3.88
C LEU A 573 -4.28 -18.44 3.16
N GLY A 574 -5.12 -17.40 3.17
CA GLY A 574 -4.72 -16.07 2.70
C GLY A 574 -3.72 -15.39 3.65
N SER A 575 -4.05 -15.44 4.95
CA SER A 575 -3.21 -15.07 6.09
C SER A 575 -3.73 -15.76 7.35
N PRO A 576 -3.02 -15.71 8.50
CA PRO A 576 -3.43 -16.42 9.71
C PRO A 576 -4.88 -16.15 10.14
N ILE A 577 -5.55 -17.17 10.70
CA ILE A 577 -6.97 -17.11 11.03
C ILE A 577 -7.29 -15.91 11.92
N GLY A 578 -8.20 -15.07 11.46
CA GLY A 578 -8.70 -13.93 12.22
C GLY A 578 -7.75 -12.74 12.31
N SER A 579 -6.65 -12.73 11.53
CA SER A 579 -5.74 -11.58 11.45
C SER A 579 -6.27 -10.45 10.56
N GLY A 580 -7.10 -10.78 9.55
CA GLY A 580 -7.63 -9.80 8.59
C GLY A 580 -6.55 -9.09 7.75
N GLN A 581 -5.41 -9.74 7.52
CA GLN A 581 -4.25 -9.15 6.84
C GLN A 581 -4.30 -9.24 5.31
N GLY A 582 -5.38 -9.79 4.76
CA GLY A 582 -5.59 -10.01 3.34
C GLY A 582 -4.86 -11.23 2.79
N ILE A 583 -4.79 -11.32 1.47
CA ILE A 583 -4.10 -12.41 0.75
C ILE A 583 -2.60 -12.08 0.65
N ARG A 584 -1.81 -12.51 1.64
CA ARG A 584 -0.38 -12.15 1.77
C ARG A 584 0.53 -12.97 0.84
N ASN A 585 0.11 -14.18 0.48
CA ASN A 585 0.89 -15.11 -0.35
C ASN A 585 0.16 -15.47 -1.65
N ALA A 586 -0.31 -14.45 -2.37
CA ALA A 586 -1.11 -14.61 -3.59
C ALA A 586 -0.40 -15.45 -4.66
N ALA A 587 0.93 -15.30 -4.81
CA ALA A 587 1.71 -16.06 -5.79
C ALA A 587 1.65 -17.57 -5.54
N ASN A 588 1.81 -18.04 -4.29
CA ASN A 588 1.72 -19.46 -3.99
C ASN A 588 0.28 -19.98 -4.13
N ILE A 589 -0.72 -19.18 -3.76
CA ILE A 589 -2.12 -19.55 -3.96
C ILE A 589 -2.44 -19.67 -5.45
N GLN A 590 -1.92 -18.77 -6.28
CA GLN A 590 -2.04 -18.83 -7.73
C GLN A 590 -1.43 -20.14 -8.29
N ILE A 591 -0.24 -20.54 -7.81
CA ILE A 591 0.38 -21.81 -8.20
C ILE A 591 -0.49 -23.01 -7.79
N ILE A 592 -1.14 -22.97 -6.61
CA ILE A 592 -2.06 -24.03 -6.19
C ILE A 592 -3.28 -24.07 -7.12
N ILE A 593 -3.90 -22.93 -7.41
CA ILE A 593 -5.05 -22.79 -8.32
C ILE A 593 -4.72 -23.36 -9.70
N GLU A 594 -3.55 -23.05 -10.25
CA GLU A 594 -3.15 -23.49 -11.59
C GLU A 594 -2.88 -25.00 -11.68
N ASN A 595 -2.41 -25.63 -10.60
CA ASN A 595 -1.95 -27.02 -10.64
C ASN A 595 -2.96 -28.02 -10.07
N ALA A 596 -3.79 -27.61 -9.12
CA ALA A 596 -4.70 -28.50 -8.43
C ALA A 596 -5.79 -29.04 -9.37
N GLN A 597 -6.09 -30.33 -9.26
CA GLN A 597 -7.21 -30.96 -9.98
C GLN A 597 -8.49 -31.05 -9.14
N VAL A 598 -8.37 -30.74 -7.85
CA VAL A 598 -9.48 -30.63 -6.90
C VAL A 598 -9.80 -29.15 -6.64
N PRO A 599 -11.03 -28.81 -6.24
CA PRO A 599 -11.40 -27.42 -5.98
C PRO A 599 -10.46 -26.75 -4.97
N VAL A 600 -10.06 -25.51 -5.26
CA VAL A 600 -9.24 -24.69 -4.37
C VAL A 600 -10.11 -23.71 -3.61
N VAL A 601 -10.10 -23.81 -2.28
CA VAL A 601 -10.89 -22.93 -1.40
C VAL A 601 -9.96 -21.99 -0.64
N VAL A 602 -9.95 -20.69 -0.96
CA VAL A 602 -9.14 -19.74 -0.18
C VAL A 602 -9.82 -19.54 1.18
N ASP A 603 -9.15 -19.97 2.24
CA ASP A 603 -9.66 -19.90 3.62
C ASP A 603 -8.91 -18.86 4.42
N ALA A 604 -9.61 -18.18 5.33
CA ALA A 604 -9.04 -17.23 6.27
C ALA A 604 -8.26 -16.07 5.61
N GLY A 605 -7.84 -15.12 6.44
CA GLY A 605 -7.07 -13.95 6.03
C GLY A 605 -7.81 -12.87 5.22
N ILE A 606 -8.84 -13.23 4.45
CA ILE A 606 -9.72 -12.28 3.76
C ILE A 606 -10.46 -11.42 4.79
N GLY A 607 -10.21 -10.10 4.75
CA GLY A 607 -10.77 -9.09 5.65
C GLY A 607 -11.83 -8.21 4.99
N THR A 608 -11.79 -8.05 3.66
CA THR A 608 -12.66 -7.12 2.92
C THR A 608 -13.26 -7.72 1.65
N PRO A 609 -14.40 -7.20 1.15
CA PRO A 609 -15.00 -7.67 -0.10
C PRO A 609 -14.06 -7.57 -1.32
N SER A 610 -13.21 -6.56 -1.40
CA SER A 610 -12.22 -6.43 -2.50
C SER A 610 -11.22 -7.59 -2.53
N GLU A 611 -10.84 -8.13 -1.37
CA GLU A 611 -9.96 -9.28 -1.28
C GLU A 611 -10.69 -10.59 -1.63
N ALA A 612 -11.97 -10.71 -1.28
CA ALA A 612 -12.80 -11.83 -1.73
C ALA A 612 -12.94 -11.84 -3.27
N ALA A 613 -13.19 -10.68 -3.87
CA ALA A 613 -13.20 -10.54 -5.33
C ALA A 613 -11.85 -10.91 -5.95
N LEU A 614 -10.74 -10.44 -5.37
CA LEU A 614 -9.38 -10.77 -5.83
C LEU A 614 -9.12 -12.28 -5.84
N ALA A 615 -9.49 -13.01 -4.79
CA ALA A 615 -9.32 -14.47 -4.75
C ALA A 615 -10.12 -15.18 -5.86
N MET A 616 -11.34 -14.73 -6.14
CA MET A 616 -12.15 -15.29 -7.22
C MET A 616 -11.59 -14.92 -8.61
N GLU A 617 -11.09 -13.70 -8.78
CA GLU A 617 -10.42 -13.24 -10.01
C GLU A 617 -9.14 -14.02 -10.31
N MET A 618 -8.42 -14.48 -9.29
CA MET A 618 -7.26 -15.37 -9.42
C MET A 618 -7.65 -16.77 -9.94
N GLY A 619 -8.93 -17.14 -9.84
CA GLY A 619 -9.44 -18.44 -10.25
C GLY A 619 -9.74 -19.41 -9.12
N ALA A 620 -9.77 -18.96 -7.86
CA ALA A 620 -10.22 -19.82 -6.76
C ALA A 620 -11.66 -20.34 -7.02
N ASP A 621 -11.92 -21.59 -6.63
CA ASP A 621 -13.23 -22.19 -6.83
C ASP A 621 -14.25 -21.74 -5.78
N ALA A 622 -13.78 -21.48 -4.56
CA ALA A 622 -14.61 -21.01 -3.47
C ALA A 622 -13.80 -20.25 -2.42
N LEU A 623 -14.51 -19.58 -1.52
CA LEU A 623 -13.94 -18.83 -0.40
C LEU A 623 -14.56 -19.34 0.91
N LEU A 624 -13.76 -19.42 1.99
CA LEU A 624 -14.28 -19.59 3.34
C LEU A 624 -13.95 -18.35 4.19
N ILE A 625 -14.98 -17.56 4.49
CA ILE A 625 -14.83 -16.25 5.16
C ILE A 625 -15.79 -16.18 6.35
N ASN A 626 -15.28 -16.38 7.56
CA ASN A 626 -16.09 -16.22 8.77
C ASN A 626 -15.72 -14.97 9.59
N THR A 627 -14.47 -14.84 10.02
CA THR A 627 -14.11 -13.83 11.04
C THR A 627 -14.37 -12.40 10.56
N ALA A 628 -14.12 -12.10 9.28
CA ALA A 628 -14.38 -10.79 8.70
C ALA A 628 -15.88 -10.45 8.68
N ILE A 629 -16.75 -11.44 8.47
CA ILE A 629 -18.21 -11.26 8.52
C ILE A 629 -18.66 -11.12 9.98
N ALA A 630 -18.32 -12.10 10.82
CA ALA A 630 -18.82 -12.19 12.19
C ALA A 630 -18.38 -11.03 13.09
N LYS A 631 -17.18 -10.48 12.86
CA LYS A 631 -16.64 -9.34 13.64
C LYS A 631 -16.78 -7.98 12.96
N ALA A 632 -17.50 -7.90 11.84
CA ALA A 632 -17.79 -6.61 11.23
C ALA A 632 -18.69 -5.77 12.15
N GLN A 633 -18.61 -4.44 12.03
CA GLN A 633 -19.54 -3.53 12.71
C GLN A 633 -21.01 -3.82 12.32
N ASN A 634 -21.23 -4.31 11.09
CA ASN A 634 -22.52 -4.80 10.62
C ASN A 634 -22.34 -6.14 9.89
N PRO A 635 -22.48 -7.28 10.61
CA PRO A 635 -22.27 -8.61 10.04
C PRO A 635 -23.22 -8.97 8.90
N VAL A 636 -24.45 -8.45 8.91
CA VAL A 636 -25.45 -8.73 7.86
C VAL A 636 -25.06 -8.04 6.55
N ALA A 637 -24.72 -6.75 6.64
CA ALA A 637 -24.24 -6.00 5.48
C ALA A 637 -22.91 -6.57 4.94
N MET A 638 -21.99 -6.95 5.82
CA MET A 638 -20.72 -7.57 5.41
C MET A 638 -20.94 -8.93 4.77
N GLY A 639 -21.84 -9.76 5.30
CA GLY A 639 -22.24 -11.04 4.69
C GLY A 639 -22.71 -10.84 3.26
N ARG A 640 -23.64 -9.90 3.04
CA ARG A 640 -24.12 -9.53 1.69
C ARG A 640 -23.00 -9.03 0.80
N ALA A 641 -22.13 -8.16 1.30
CA ALA A 641 -21.02 -7.60 0.52
C ALA A 641 -20.03 -8.69 0.09
N MET A 642 -19.71 -9.64 0.97
CA MET A 642 -18.85 -10.79 0.64
C MET A 642 -19.51 -11.70 -0.40
N GLY A 643 -20.81 -11.95 -0.30
CA GLY A 643 -21.55 -12.71 -1.31
C GLY A 643 -21.52 -12.03 -2.69
N LEU A 644 -21.76 -10.72 -2.73
CA LEU A 644 -21.67 -9.92 -3.96
C LEU A 644 -20.25 -9.91 -4.54
N ALA A 645 -19.23 -9.75 -3.70
CA ALA A 645 -17.83 -9.77 -4.15
C ALA A 645 -17.42 -11.14 -4.70
N THR A 646 -17.88 -12.22 -4.07
CA THR A 646 -17.64 -13.59 -4.56
C THR A 646 -18.23 -13.76 -5.96
N HIS A 647 -19.47 -13.30 -6.16
CA HIS A 647 -20.12 -13.36 -7.47
C HIS A 647 -19.44 -12.46 -8.50
N ALA A 648 -19.13 -11.21 -8.14
CA ALA A 648 -18.49 -10.24 -9.01
C ALA A 648 -17.10 -10.69 -9.46
N GLY A 649 -16.27 -11.19 -8.52
CA GLY A 649 -14.94 -11.70 -8.85
C GLY A 649 -14.99 -12.96 -9.72
N ARG A 650 -15.96 -13.86 -9.49
CA ARG A 650 -16.15 -15.04 -10.36
C ARG A 650 -16.59 -14.65 -11.77
N LEU A 651 -17.49 -13.67 -11.86
CA LEU A 651 -17.91 -13.12 -13.13
C LEU A 651 -16.74 -12.46 -13.86
N ALA A 652 -15.89 -11.71 -13.15
CA ALA A 652 -14.69 -11.08 -13.71
C ALA A 652 -13.66 -12.12 -14.20
N TYR A 653 -13.50 -13.24 -13.47
CA TYR A 653 -12.67 -14.36 -13.91
C TYR A 653 -13.14 -14.91 -15.27
N HIS A 654 -14.44 -15.18 -15.42
CA HIS A 654 -15.02 -15.69 -16.69
C HIS A 654 -15.05 -14.64 -17.80
N ALA A 655 -15.23 -13.36 -17.46
CA ALA A 655 -15.18 -12.27 -18.43
C ALA A 655 -13.79 -12.10 -19.04
N GLY A 656 -12.75 -12.58 -18.32
CA GLY A 656 -11.36 -12.41 -18.72
C GLY A 656 -10.93 -10.96 -18.51
N ARG A 657 -10.19 -10.71 -17.44
CA ARG A 657 -9.56 -9.40 -17.25
C ARG A 657 -8.65 -9.07 -18.44
N ILE A 658 -8.56 -7.78 -18.79
CA ILE A 658 -7.58 -7.33 -19.78
C ILE A 658 -6.17 -7.76 -19.36
N PRO A 659 -5.27 -8.09 -20.30
CA PRO A 659 -3.89 -8.40 -19.98
C PRO A 659 -3.26 -7.26 -19.18
N ILE A 660 -2.47 -7.61 -18.17
CA ILE A 660 -1.64 -6.62 -17.49
C ILE A 660 -0.62 -6.11 -18.51
N GLN A 661 -0.75 -4.85 -18.89
CA GLN A 661 0.20 -4.17 -19.76
C GLN A 661 1.07 -3.25 -18.91
N THR A 662 2.35 -3.17 -19.26
CA THR A 662 3.30 -2.24 -18.62
C THR A 662 3.08 -0.79 -19.06
N THR A 663 2.23 -0.55 -20.06
CA THR A 663 1.95 0.76 -20.66
C THR A 663 0.45 0.94 -20.91
N ALA A 664 -0.06 2.17 -20.77
CA ALA A 664 -1.46 2.48 -21.04
C ALA A 664 -1.77 2.56 -22.55
N SER A 665 -2.98 2.16 -22.96
CA SER A 665 -3.49 2.31 -24.33
C SER A 665 -4.72 3.23 -24.34
N PRO A 666 -4.80 4.25 -25.21
CA PRO A 666 -5.97 5.11 -25.30
C PRO A 666 -7.23 4.31 -25.68
N SER A 667 -8.37 4.62 -25.04
CA SER A 667 -9.64 3.90 -25.24
C SER A 667 -10.57 4.53 -26.29
N SER A 668 -10.25 5.72 -26.81
CA SER A 668 -11.08 6.44 -27.79
C SER A 668 -10.51 6.35 -29.22
N PRO A 669 -11.35 6.19 -30.26
CA PRO A 669 -10.90 6.29 -31.63
C PRO A 669 -10.33 7.69 -31.89
N MET A 670 -9.22 7.74 -32.62
CA MET A 670 -8.54 9.00 -32.98
C MET A 670 -9.29 9.82 -34.05
N VAL A 671 -10.39 9.30 -34.58
CA VAL A 671 -11.19 9.94 -35.63
C VAL A 671 -12.26 10.84 -35.01
N GLY A 672 -12.20 12.14 -35.28
CA GLY A 672 -13.22 13.11 -34.87
C GLY A 672 -12.88 13.98 -33.66
N ARG A 673 -11.64 13.95 -33.15
CA ARG A 673 -11.21 14.99 -32.22
C ARG A 673 -11.12 16.33 -32.96
N ILE A 674 -11.66 17.37 -32.34
CA ILE A 674 -11.47 18.76 -32.78
C ILE A 674 -9.97 19.00 -32.69
N ASN A 675 -9.32 19.15 -33.85
CA ASN A 675 -7.92 19.53 -33.93
C ASN A 675 -7.78 20.89 -33.22
N ALA A 676 -7.11 20.88 -32.06
CA ALA A 676 -6.71 22.08 -31.34
C ALA A 676 -5.18 22.18 -31.34
#